data_AF-A0A9D4SJE6-F1
#
_entry.id   AF-A0A9D4SJE6-F1
#
_cell.length_a   1.000
_cell.length_b   1.000
_cell.length_c   1.000
_cell.angle_alpha   90.00
_cell.angle_beta   90.00
_cell.angle_gamma   90.00
#
_symmetry.space_group_name_H-M   'P 1'
#
loop_
_entity.id
_entity.type
_entity.pdbx_description
1 polymer ?
#
loop_
_entity_poly.entity_id
_entity_poly.type
_entity_poly.pdbx_seq_one_letter_code
_entity_poly.pdbx_strand_id
1 'polypeptide(L)'
;MEFTTEMMNNETNKPMVTTTTTKKIIRFKNRESLLTQMFANDANLRTIHNMIVMLVIVFLLYTIEDIIKEPAKYEEIYKVILWNVSDLGSVIRIWLMMNMIVLGLHYPLVLFNNFLQYRWLLINNPENDKQYAGCLHRTILYTIYGCISIFGILIYCTYSVLINDIKLTGSFSLLLEMTRLLMKSHSFFVEKKDLYIDKETLACLISQEPKNIYRSFWSLSSRAQFWKFIYYLFAPTLLYRDSYPRTKKIRWICAVNFGLQFILTVLLMFYLTYQGFVVNLKKTGIEPLVLNFKLLYQIIAYGIILYWLFFYFFFHAYLNFTAELLRFGDRHYYDDFWNSKSAQEYFRKWNHVVQQWLYVYIFIPIDNRFHNRVLTNVAVFITSALVHEYIIGFTLRFFFPVNLIAMIVLTLSKTNKFIKFKHRESYVTQLLENDANLRTIHNMIVMLVIVFLLYTIEDIIKEPAKYEEIYEVILWNVSDLGSVIRIWLMMNMIVLCLHYPLVLFNNFLQYRWLLINNPEKDRQYAGCLHRTILYTIYGCISIFGILIYCTYSVLVHNINVTGSISLLLEMTRLLMKSHSFFVEKKDLYINKETLESLISQEPKNIYRSFWSLSSRAQFWKFIYYLFAPTLLYRDSYPRTEKIRWIRAINFGLQFILTALLSFYVLYQGFVVNLKKTGIKPLVLNFKLFYQIIVYGMIIYWLFFYFFFHAYLNFTAELLRFGDRHYYEDFWNSKSAQEYFRKWNHVVQQWLYVYIFIPIDNRFHNRVLTNLAVFTTSALVHEYIIGFTFRFFFPINLLIFFCSQITYYLEKFGLIKGMTSFPLSLTMWSILVAIVTVEWNVRTNCPLPEKSSLLKHILPRFINYVTF
;
A
#
# COMPACT_ATOMS: atom_id res chain seq x y z
N MET A 1 -11.92 -4.16 -11.74
CA MET A 1 -13.39 -4.10 -11.82
C MET A 1 -13.72 -4.53 -13.23
N GLU A 2 -14.16 -5.78 -13.39
CA GLU A 2 -14.69 -6.36 -14.62
C GLU A 2 -15.57 -7.51 -14.12
N PHE A 3 -16.90 -7.35 -14.18
CA PHE A 3 -17.86 -8.41 -13.94
C PHE A 3 -18.31 -8.86 -15.32
N THR A 4 -17.89 -10.05 -15.74
CA THR A 4 -18.34 -10.70 -16.97
C THR A 4 -19.80 -11.13 -16.81
N THR A 5 -20.65 -10.62 -17.70
CA THR A 5 -22.04 -11.03 -17.92
C THR A 5 -22.07 -12.15 -18.95
N GLU A 6 -22.33 -13.39 -18.52
CA GLU A 6 -22.75 -14.47 -19.43
C GLU A 6 -24.28 -14.59 -19.38
N MET A 7 -24.88 -14.46 -20.56
CA MET A 7 -26.29 -14.71 -20.84
C MET A 7 -26.52 -16.20 -21.05
N MET A 8 -27.53 -16.77 -20.39
CA MET A 8 -28.26 -17.92 -20.91
C MET A 8 -29.76 -17.63 -20.81
N ASN A 9 -30.41 -17.67 -21.98
CA ASN A 9 -31.85 -17.64 -22.16
C ASN A 9 -32.47 -18.95 -21.66
N ASN A 10 -33.59 -18.85 -20.94
CA ASN A 10 -34.82 -19.60 -21.23
C ASN A 10 -36.00 -19.00 -20.45
N GLU A 11 -36.85 -18.33 -21.23
CA GLU A 11 -38.31 -18.22 -21.21
C GLU A 11 -39.15 -17.87 -19.96
N THR A 12 -39.95 -16.82 -20.18
CA THR A 12 -41.26 -16.47 -19.59
C THR A 12 -41.32 -15.91 -18.16
N ASN A 13 -41.18 -14.58 -18.05
CA ASN A 13 -42.25 -13.69 -17.55
C ASN A 13 -41.81 -12.22 -17.67
N LYS A 14 -42.70 -11.38 -18.25
CA LYS A 14 -42.48 -9.96 -18.57
C LYS A 14 -42.03 -9.13 -17.35
N PRO A 15 -41.13 -8.14 -17.51
CA PRO A 15 -40.83 -7.17 -16.45
C PRO A 15 -41.75 -5.95 -16.58
N MET A 16 -42.46 -5.57 -15.52
CA MET A 16 -43.08 -4.25 -15.42
C MET A 16 -42.07 -3.27 -14.80
N VAL A 17 -41.67 -2.30 -15.62
CA VAL A 17 -40.84 -1.16 -15.26
C VAL A 17 -41.68 -0.17 -14.47
N THR A 18 -41.31 0.15 -13.24
CA THR A 18 -41.62 1.44 -12.61
C THR A 18 -40.39 1.97 -11.89
N THR A 19 -40.10 3.22 -12.18
CA THR A 19 -38.94 4.03 -11.76
C THR A 19 -38.90 4.24 -10.24
N THR A 20 -38.03 3.51 -9.56
CA THR A 20 -37.45 3.93 -8.28
C THR A 20 -35.97 3.56 -8.27
N THR A 21 -35.15 4.47 -7.73
CA THR A 21 -33.70 4.33 -7.47
C THR A 21 -33.23 2.87 -7.40
N THR A 22 -32.38 2.48 -8.34
CA THR A 22 -31.83 1.13 -8.48
C THR A 22 -31.00 0.75 -7.25
N LYS A 23 -31.65 0.31 -6.17
CA LYS A 23 -31.04 -0.58 -5.18
C LYS A 23 -30.50 -1.77 -5.99
N LYS A 24 -29.18 -1.89 -6.14
CA LYS A 24 -28.57 -3.13 -6.67
C LYS A 24 -28.93 -4.24 -5.69
N ILE A 25 -30.00 -4.97 -5.99
CA ILE A 25 -30.46 -6.09 -5.16
C ILE A 25 -29.43 -7.20 -5.31
N ILE A 26 -28.67 -7.47 -4.24
CA ILE A 26 -27.81 -8.64 -4.16
C ILE A 26 -28.72 -9.87 -4.22
N ARG A 27 -28.57 -10.66 -5.29
CA ARG A 27 -29.30 -11.92 -5.52
C ARG A 27 -28.45 -13.10 -5.03
N PHE A 28 -29.03 -13.90 -4.14
CA PHE A 28 -28.41 -15.13 -3.67
C PHE A 28 -28.42 -16.19 -4.77
N LYS A 29 -27.31 -16.93 -4.90
CA LYS A 29 -27.17 -18.03 -5.87
C LYS A 29 -26.84 -19.33 -5.16
N ASN A 30 -27.24 -20.46 -5.72
CA ASN A 30 -26.81 -21.76 -5.21
C ASN A 30 -25.35 -22.00 -5.64
N ARG A 31 -24.41 -21.95 -4.70
CA ARG A 31 -22.96 -22.12 -4.94
C ARG A 31 -22.27 -22.68 -3.70
N GLU A 32 -21.31 -23.58 -3.93
CA GLU A 32 -20.42 -24.09 -2.88
C GLU A 32 -19.36 -23.06 -2.46
N SER A 33 -18.73 -23.26 -1.30
CA SER A 33 -17.69 -22.36 -0.82
C SER A 33 -16.43 -22.42 -1.71
N LEU A 34 -15.72 -21.30 -1.84
CA LEU A 34 -14.55 -21.18 -2.73
C LEU A 34 -13.51 -22.28 -2.47
N LEU A 35 -13.20 -22.53 -1.19
CA LEU A 35 -12.20 -23.53 -0.83
C LEU A 35 -12.67 -24.96 -1.17
N THR A 36 -13.98 -25.24 -1.02
CA THR A 36 -14.56 -26.52 -1.46
C THR A 36 -14.44 -26.69 -2.98
N GLN A 37 -14.69 -25.63 -3.74
CA GLN A 37 -14.53 -25.65 -5.21
C GLN A 37 -13.07 -25.84 -5.62
N MET A 38 -12.14 -25.15 -4.97
CA MET A 38 -10.71 -25.25 -5.24
C MET A 38 -10.18 -26.67 -4.96
N PHE A 39 -10.56 -27.28 -3.84
CA PHE A 39 -10.17 -28.66 -3.53
C PHE A 39 -10.81 -29.70 -4.47
N ALA A 40 -11.99 -29.40 -5.00
CA ALA A 40 -12.67 -30.27 -5.95
C ALA A 40 -12.05 -30.17 -7.37
N ASN A 41 -11.66 -28.97 -7.82
CA ASN A 41 -11.27 -28.74 -9.22
C ASN A 41 -9.77 -28.84 -9.48
N ASP A 42 -8.91 -28.47 -8.52
CA ASP A 42 -7.46 -28.41 -8.72
C ASP A 42 -6.73 -29.56 -8.02
N ALA A 43 -6.14 -30.46 -8.80
CA ALA A 43 -5.38 -31.62 -8.28
C ALA A 43 -4.22 -31.20 -7.38
N ASN A 44 -3.48 -30.14 -7.73
CA ASN A 44 -2.35 -29.64 -6.94
C ASN A 44 -2.78 -29.09 -5.58
N LEU A 45 -3.93 -28.42 -5.50
CA LEU A 45 -4.47 -27.89 -4.24
C LEU A 45 -5.03 -29.00 -3.36
N ARG A 46 -5.56 -30.07 -3.96
CA ARG A 46 -5.97 -31.27 -3.22
C ARG A 46 -4.78 -31.96 -2.57
N THR A 47 -3.63 -32.02 -3.25
CA THR A 47 -2.38 -32.55 -2.66
C THR A 47 -1.94 -31.71 -1.48
N ILE A 48 -1.97 -30.37 -1.60
CA ILE A 48 -1.63 -29.46 -0.49
C ILE A 48 -2.62 -29.63 0.67
N HIS A 49 -3.92 -29.75 0.39
CA HIS A 49 -4.93 -30.03 1.41
C HIS A 49 -4.62 -31.34 2.15
N ASN A 50 -4.32 -32.41 1.42
CA ASN A 50 -3.96 -33.70 2.00
C ASN A 50 -2.65 -33.63 2.80
N MET A 51 -1.65 -32.86 2.36
CA MET A 51 -0.42 -32.63 3.11
C MET A 51 -0.66 -31.86 4.41
N ILE A 52 -1.52 -30.84 4.38
CA ILE A 52 -1.91 -30.09 5.58
C ILE A 52 -2.69 -31.00 6.54
N VAL A 53 -3.62 -31.80 6.03
CA VAL A 53 -4.37 -32.78 6.84
C VAL A 53 -3.40 -33.82 7.43
N MET A 54 -2.44 -34.32 6.65
CA MET A 54 -1.40 -35.23 7.15
C MET A 54 -0.53 -34.57 8.21
N LEU A 55 -0.13 -33.31 8.04
CA LEU A 55 0.60 -32.54 9.06
C LEU A 55 -0.24 -32.40 10.32
N VAL A 56 -1.53 -32.06 10.21
CA VAL A 56 -2.45 -31.99 11.36
C VAL A 56 -2.58 -33.34 12.04
N ILE A 57 -2.68 -34.44 11.29
CA ILE A 57 -2.71 -35.81 11.85
C ILE A 57 -1.39 -36.14 12.55
N VAL A 58 -0.24 -35.83 11.96
CA VAL A 58 1.07 -36.02 12.59
C VAL A 58 1.20 -35.17 13.85
N PHE A 59 0.73 -33.92 13.82
CA PHE A 59 0.66 -33.07 15.00
C PHE A 59 -0.26 -33.66 16.07
N LEU A 60 -1.42 -34.20 15.71
CA LEU A 60 -2.33 -34.87 16.63
C LEU A 60 -1.69 -36.14 17.21
N LEU A 61 -1.02 -36.95 16.41
CA LEU A 61 -0.29 -38.12 16.89
C LEU A 61 0.86 -37.71 17.82
N TYR A 62 1.59 -36.66 17.50
CA TYR A 62 2.59 -36.07 18.39
C TYR A 62 1.96 -35.56 19.69
N THR A 63 0.78 -34.91 19.62
CA THR A 63 0.07 -34.51 20.83
C THR A 63 -0.37 -35.71 21.65
N ILE A 64 -0.80 -36.82 21.04
CA ILE A 64 -1.19 -38.05 21.73
C ILE A 64 0.04 -38.70 22.38
N GLU A 65 1.17 -38.73 21.67
CA GLU A 65 2.43 -39.23 22.22
C GLU A 65 2.92 -38.38 23.40
N ASP A 66 2.82 -37.06 23.30
CA ASP A 66 3.18 -36.12 24.37
C ASP A 66 2.19 -36.23 25.56
N ILE A 67 0.89 -36.49 25.31
CA ILE A 67 -0.11 -36.85 26.34
C ILE A 67 0.31 -38.10 27.12
N ILE A 68 0.74 -39.13 26.40
CA ILE A 68 1.12 -40.41 27.00
C ILE A 68 2.42 -40.26 27.81
N LYS A 69 3.37 -39.45 27.33
CA LYS A 69 4.69 -39.25 27.97
C LYS A 69 4.63 -38.38 29.21
N GLU A 70 3.79 -37.34 29.24
CA GLU A 70 3.72 -36.39 30.37
C GLU A 70 2.27 -36.05 30.77
N PRO A 71 1.55 -36.96 31.45
CA PRO A 71 0.13 -36.78 31.77
C PRO A 71 -0.16 -35.54 32.64
N ALA A 72 0.80 -35.12 33.47
CA ALA A 72 0.66 -33.95 34.34
C ALA A 72 0.53 -32.61 33.56
N LYS A 73 1.17 -32.47 32.40
CA LYS A 73 1.03 -31.27 31.55
C LYS A 73 -0.38 -31.14 30.98
N TYR A 74 -1.05 -32.26 30.72
CA TYR A 74 -2.39 -32.28 30.13
C TYR A 74 -3.51 -32.08 31.13
N GLU A 75 -3.27 -32.36 32.40
CA GLU A 75 -4.17 -31.94 33.48
C GLU A 75 -4.36 -30.42 33.48
N GLU A 76 -3.30 -29.64 33.19
CA GLU A 76 -3.41 -28.19 33.08
C GLU A 76 -4.19 -27.74 31.84
N ILE A 77 -3.98 -28.38 30.69
CA ILE A 77 -4.76 -28.10 29.46
C ILE A 77 -6.25 -28.38 29.70
N TYR A 78 -6.55 -29.53 30.32
CA TYR A 78 -7.91 -29.91 30.69
C TYR A 78 -8.54 -28.92 31.68
N LYS A 79 -7.78 -28.45 32.68
CA LYS A 79 -8.21 -27.38 33.59
C LYS A 79 -8.50 -26.08 32.86
N VAL A 80 -7.70 -25.69 31.86
CA VAL A 80 -7.96 -24.49 31.04
C VAL A 80 -9.24 -24.65 30.21
N ILE A 81 -9.48 -25.83 29.63
CA ILE A 81 -10.72 -26.12 28.90
C ILE A 81 -11.93 -26.07 29.84
N LEU A 82 -11.85 -26.76 30.99
CA LEU A 82 -12.91 -26.74 32.00
C LEU A 82 -13.18 -25.34 32.53
N TRP A 83 -12.15 -24.54 32.75
CA TRP A 83 -12.28 -23.15 33.19
C TRP A 83 -13.02 -22.29 32.15
N ASN A 84 -12.80 -22.52 30.86
CA ASN A 84 -13.53 -21.80 29.82
C ASN A 84 -14.98 -22.29 29.63
N VAL A 85 -15.28 -23.53 30.03
CA VAL A 85 -16.62 -24.15 29.89
C VAL A 85 -17.46 -24.05 31.16
N SER A 86 -16.89 -23.69 32.31
CA SER A 86 -17.59 -23.64 33.61
C SER A 86 -18.86 -22.79 33.59
N ASP A 87 -18.86 -21.70 32.83
CA ASP A 87 -19.95 -20.72 32.81
C ASP A 87 -20.97 -20.97 31.68
N LEU A 88 -20.90 -22.12 31.01
CA LEU A 88 -21.74 -22.44 29.85
C LEU A 88 -23.25 -22.29 30.14
N GLY A 89 -23.70 -22.66 31.33
CA GLY A 89 -25.10 -22.49 31.74
C GLY A 89 -25.53 -21.02 31.78
N SER A 90 -24.70 -20.12 32.30
CA SER A 90 -24.95 -18.67 32.30
C SER A 90 -24.93 -18.10 30.89
N VAL A 91 -23.98 -18.54 30.05
CA VAL A 91 -23.88 -18.15 28.64
C VAL A 91 -25.16 -18.52 27.88
N ILE A 92 -25.65 -19.75 28.04
CA ILE A 92 -26.88 -20.20 27.37
C ILE A 92 -28.10 -19.39 27.84
N ARG A 93 -28.23 -19.13 29.15
CA ARG A 93 -29.35 -18.32 29.68
C ARG A 93 -29.38 -16.91 29.09
N ILE A 94 -28.23 -16.22 29.07
CA ILE A 94 -28.13 -14.86 28.51
C ILE A 94 -28.40 -14.88 27.00
N TRP A 95 -27.85 -15.86 26.29
CA TRP A 95 -28.10 -16.04 24.86
C TRP A 95 -29.58 -16.27 24.55
N LEU A 96 -30.27 -17.12 25.32
CA LEU A 96 -31.70 -17.33 25.18
C LEU A 96 -32.48 -16.04 25.44
N MET A 97 -32.14 -15.27 26.48
CA MET A 97 -32.81 -14.01 26.77
C MET A 97 -32.63 -12.98 25.64
N MET A 98 -31.42 -12.84 25.07
CA MET A 98 -31.20 -11.97 23.91
C MET A 98 -32.07 -12.37 22.72
N ASN A 99 -32.20 -13.67 22.43
CA ASN A 99 -33.07 -14.16 21.37
C ASN A 99 -34.55 -13.89 21.68
N MET A 100 -34.98 -14.07 22.93
CA MET A 100 -36.35 -13.75 23.37
C MET A 100 -36.67 -12.25 23.22
N ILE A 101 -35.71 -11.36 23.45
CA ILE A 101 -35.87 -9.91 23.22
C ILE A 101 -36.04 -9.61 21.73
N VAL A 102 -35.26 -10.25 20.86
CA VAL A 102 -35.40 -10.09 19.40
C VAL A 102 -36.76 -10.62 18.91
N LEU A 103 -37.17 -11.79 19.39
CA LEU A 103 -38.45 -12.40 18.99
C LEU A 103 -39.66 -11.73 19.63
N GLY A 104 -39.53 -11.24 20.86
CA GLY A 104 -40.62 -10.68 21.67
C GLY A 104 -40.82 -9.18 21.50
N LEU A 105 -39.78 -8.41 21.11
CA LEU A 105 -39.89 -6.96 20.94
C LEU A 105 -39.63 -6.51 19.50
N HIS A 106 -38.55 -6.97 18.85
CA HIS A 106 -38.21 -6.50 17.50
C HIS A 106 -39.19 -7.01 16.42
N TYR A 107 -39.54 -8.30 16.45
CA TYR A 107 -40.49 -8.85 15.47
C TYR A 107 -41.91 -8.25 15.61
N PRO A 108 -42.50 -8.16 16.82
CA PRO A 108 -43.82 -7.53 17.00
C PRO A 108 -43.83 -6.06 16.63
N LEU A 109 -42.75 -5.31 16.87
CA LEU A 109 -42.65 -3.90 16.45
C LEU A 109 -42.81 -3.75 14.93
N VAL A 110 -42.11 -4.57 14.14
CA VAL A 110 -42.22 -4.55 12.67
C VAL A 110 -43.61 -5.00 12.23
N LEU A 111 -44.15 -6.07 12.83
CA LEU A 111 -45.48 -6.56 12.52
C LEU A 111 -46.56 -5.51 12.82
N PHE A 112 -46.46 -4.85 13.96
CA PHE A 112 -47.37 -3.78 14.38
C PHE A 112 -47.31 -2.58 13.44
N ASN A 113 -46.10 -2.13 13.08
CA ASN A 113 -45.93 -1.06 12.10
C ASN A 113 -46.52 -1.45 10.72
N ASN A 114 -46.36 -2.71 10.28
CA ASN A 114 -46.95 -3.18 9.03
C ASN A 114 -48.48 -3.24 9.10
N PHE A 115 -49.04 -3.59 10.26
CA PHE A 115 -50.48 -3.54 10.49
C PHE A 115 -51.02 -2.11 10.44
N LEU A 116 -50.33 -1.16 11.10
CA LEU A 116 -50.69 0.24 11.03
C LEU A 116 -50.63 0.74 9.57
N GLN A 117 -49.59 0.35 8.81
CA GLN A 117 -49.42 0.63 7.38
C GLN A 117 -50.60 0.17 6.53
N TYR A 118 -50.96 -1.09 6.70
CA TYR A 118 -52.10 -1.69 6.05
C TYR A 118 -53.41 -0.93 6.35
N ARG A 119 -53.66 -0.56 7.61
CA ARG A 119 -54.89 0.11 8.02
C ARG A 119 -55.09 1.47 7.35
N TRP A 120 -54.05 2.29 7.24
CA TRP A 120 -54.16 3.60 6.59
C TRP A 120 -54.26 3.50 5.07
N LEU A 121 -53.61 2.48 4.45
CA LEU A 121 -53.76 2.23 3.02
C LEU A 121 -55.20 1.91 2.66
N LEU A 122 -55.93 1.21 3.54
CA LEU A 122 -57.37 0.97 3.40
C LEU A 122 -58.22 2.24 3.58
N ILE A 123 -57.80 3.18 4.45
CA ILE A 123 -58.57 4.38 4.79
C ILE A 123 -58.39 5.50 3.74
N ASN A 124 -57.17 5.69 3.22
CA ASN A 124 -56.81 6.94 2.53
C ASN A 124 -56.82 6.91 1.01
N ASN A 125 -57.19 5.78 0.37
CA ASN A 125 -57.24 5.56 -1.08
C ASN A 125 -55.98 5.98 -1.89
N PRO A 126 -55.35 5.08 -2.66
CA PRO A 126 -53.95 5.25 -3.11
C PRO A 126 -53.75 6.13 -4.36
N GLU A 127 -54.74 6.89 -4.83
CA GLU A 127 -54.60 7.69 -6.07
C GLU A 127 -53.56 8.81 -5.97
N ASN A 128 -53.27 9.28 -4.76
CA ASN A 128 -52.19 10.23 -4.52
C ASN A 128 -51.01 9.49 -3.89
N ASP A 129 -49.84 9.56 -4.51
CA ASP A 129 -48.51 9.03 -4.10
C ASP A 129 -48.00 9.53 -2.72
N LYS A 130 -48.88 9.74 -1.74
CA LYS A 130 -48.54 10.09 -0.37
C LYS A 130 -48.08 8.82 0.33
N GLN A 131 -46.79 8.74 0.65
CA GLN A 131 -46.25 7.70 1.51
C GLN A 131 -46.97 7.72 2.86
N TYR A 132 -47.44 6.55 3.29
CA TYR A 132 -48.10 6.26 4.58
C TYR A 132 -47.49 6.98 5.81
N ALA A 133 -46.18 7.20 5.82
CA ALA A 133 -45.48 7.74 6.99
C ALA A 133 -44.82 9.08 6.66
N GLY A 134 -45.37 10.16 7.24
CA GLY A 134 -44.63 11.41 7.39
C GLY A 134 -43.32 11.19 8.15
N CYS A 135 -42.39 12.15 8.03
CA CYS A 135 -41.07 12.09 8.66
C CYS A 135 -41.14 11.75 10.16
N LEU A 136 -42.16 12.25 10.87
CA LEU A 136 -42.38 12.03 12.30
C LEU A 136 -42.59 10.57 12.69
N HIS A 137 -43.47 9.83 11.99
CA HIS A 137 -43.73 8.40 12.28
C HIS A 137 -42.46 7.57 12.10
N ARG A 138 -41.70 7.85 11.03
CA ARG A 138 -40.43 7.16 10.79
C ARG A 138 -39.45 7.44 11.92
N THR A 139 -39.29 8.69 12.34
CA THR A 139 -38.42 9.05 13.46
C THR A 139 -38.80 8.31 14.74
N ILE A 140 -40.09 8.27 15.10
CA ILE A 140 -40.58 7.54 16.28
C ILE A 140 -40.30 6.04 16.18
N LEU A 141 -40.53 5.43 15.01
CA LEU A 141 -40.25 4.01 14.80
C LEU A 141 -38.76 3.69 14.97
N TYR A 142 -37.88 4.54 14.41
CA TYR A 142 -36.43 4.40 14.54
C TYR A 142 -35.95 4.61 15.99
N THR A 143 -36.54 5.55 16.76
CA THR A 143 -36.17 5.75 18.16
C THR A 143 -36.61 4.57 19.02
N ILE A 144 -37.83 4.04 18.85
CA ILE A 144 -38.29 2.85 19.57
C ILE A 144 -37.39 1.65 19.26
N TYR A 145 -37.13 1.38 17.97
CA TYR A 145 -36.22 0.32 17.55
C TYR A 145 -34.82 0.50 18.17
N GLY A 146 -34.28 1.72 18.15
CA GLY A 146 -32.99 2.06 18.73
C GLY A 146 -32.93 1.82 20.23
N CYS A 147 -33.96 2.23 20.98
CA CYS A 147 -34.05 1.99 22.42
C CYS A 147 -34.08 0.49 22.74
N ILE A 148 -34.85 -0.32 22.00
CA ILE A 148 -34.90 -1.78 22.21
C ILE A 148 -33.52 -2.41 21.92
N SER A 149 -32.85 -2.00 20.84
CA SER A 149 -31.52 -2.52 20.51
C SER A 149 -30.45 -2.12 21.52
N ILE A 150 -30.46 -0.87 22.00
CA ILE A 150 -29.46 -0.36 22.96
C ILE A 150 -29.71 -0.93 24.35
N PHE A 151 -30.90 -0.75 24.92
CA PHE A 151 -31.18 -1.19 26.28
C PHE A 151 -31.42 -2.71 26.37
N GLY A 152 -32.16 -3.27 25.42
CA GLY A 152 -32.56 -4.67 25.45
C GLY A 152 -31.46 -5.66 25.02
N ILE A 153 -30.56 -5.28 24.11
CA ILE A 153 -29.53 -6.21 23.61
C ILE A 153 -28.14 -5.77 24.03
N LEU A 154 -27.72 -4.55 23.67
CA LEU A 154 -26.34 -4.08 23.87
C LEU A 154 -25.98 -3.94 25.36
N ILE A 155 -26.76 -3.14 26.11
CA ILE A 155 -26.54 -2.89 27.54
C ILE A 155 -26.83 -4.16 28.35
N TYR A 156 -27.95 -4.84 28.09
CA TYR A 156 -28.28 -6.08 28.80
C TYR A 156 -27.18 -7.14 28.69
N CYS A 157 -26.65 -7.41 27.49
CA CYS A 157 -25.59 -8.39 27.29
C CYS A 157 -24.32 -7.98 28.02
N THR A 158 -23.86 -6.74 27.84
CA THR A 158 -22.62 -6.29 28.50
C THR A 158 -22.72 -6.22 30.00
N TYR A 159 -23.84 -5.73 30.53
CA TYR A 159 -24.14 -5.73 31.95
C TYR A 159 -24.11 -7.16 32.52
N SER A 160 -24.74 -8.11 31.82
CA SER A 160 -24.78 -9.52 32.23
C SER A 160 -23.41 -10.19 32.17
N VAL A 161 -22.56 -9.85 31.19
CA VAL A 161 -21.19 -10.35 31.08
C VAL A 161 -20.33 -9.86 32.25
N LEU A 162 -20.45 -8.59 32.61
CA LEU A 162 -19.65 -7.97 33.67
C LEU A 162 -20.07 -8.44 35.07
N ILE A 163 -21.38 -8.54 35.33
CA ILE A 163 -21.88 -8.90 36.68
C ILE A 163 -21.77 -10.37 36.97
N ASN A 164 -22.04 -11.24 35.99
CA ASN A 164 -21.94 -12.68 36.21
C ASN A 164 -20.49 -13.19 36.14
N ASP A 165 -19.50 -12.30 36.07
CA ASP A 165 -18.07 -12.64 35.98
C ASP A 165 -17.75 -13.71 34.92
N ILE A 166 -18.39 -13.63 33.76
CA ILE A 166 -18.29 -14.67 32.73
C ILE A 166 -16.84 -14.78 32.25
N LYS A 167 -16.33 -16.01 32.11
CA LYS A 167 -14.97 -16.29 31.63
C LYS A 167 -14.74 -15.82 30.19
N LEU A 168 -13.47 -15.77 29.79
CA LEU A 168 -13.00 -15.12 28.57
C LEU A 168 -13.70 -15.63 27.31
N THR A 169 -13.70 -16.95 27.08
CA THR A 169 -14.32 -17.55 25.89
C THR A 169 -15.83 -17.32 25.86
N GLY A 170 -16.52 -17.49 27.00
CA GLY A 170 -17.96 -17.27 27.10
C GLY A 170 -18.36 -15.81 26.84
N SER A 171 -17.59 -14.87 27.39
CA SER A 171 -17.77 -13.43 27.17
C SER A 171 -17.60 -13.05 25.69
N PHE A 172 -16.52 -13.55 25.06
CA PHE A 172 -16.27 -13.31 23.64
C PHE A 172 -17.39 -13.85 22.75
N SER A 173 -17.86 -15.07 23.02
CA SER A 173 -18.96 -15.69 22.28
C SER A 173 -20.27 -14.91 22.43
N LEU A 174 -20.62 -14.48 23.65
CA LEU A 174 -21.84 -13.69 23.89
C LEU A 174 -21.80 -12.33 23.17
N LEU A 175 -20.66 -11.65 23.17
CA LEU A 175 -20.50 -10.36 22.52
C LEU A 175 -20.56 -10.49 20.98
N LEU A 176 -19.97 -11.55 20.40
CA LEU A 176 -20.13 -11.86 18.98
C LEU A 176 -21.59 -12.17 18.62
N GLU A 177 -22.28 -12.95 19.44
CA GLU A 177 -23.69 -13.28 19.25
C GLU A 177 -24.60 -12.05 19.39
N MET A 178 -24.31 -11.17 20.34
CA MET A 178 -24.96 -9.87 20.48
C MET A 178 -24.81 -9.02 19.21
N THR A 179 -23.59 -8.89 18.68
CA THR A 179 -23.35 -8.17 17.41
C THR A 179 -24.10 -8.82 16.24
N ARG A 180 -24.11 -10.15 16.15
CA ARG A 180 -24.86 -10.90 15.13
C ARG A 180 -26.36 -10.59 15.21
N LEU A 181 -26.95 -10.64 16.40
CA LEU A 181 -28.37 -10.37 16.63
C LEU A 181 -28.74 -8.90 16.31
N LEU A 182 -27.88 -7.95 16.64
CA LEU A 182 -28.05 -6.53 16.27
C LEU A 182 -28.01 -6.33 14.74
N MET A 183 -27.05 -6.95 14.05
CA MET A 183 -26.96 -6.86 12.58
C MET A 183 -28.17 -7.50 11.90
N LYS A 184 -28.64 -8.65 12.40
CA LYS A 184 -29.80 -9.36 11.86
C LYS A 184 -31.12 -8.64 12.12
N SER A 185 -31.36 -8.19 13.34
CA SER A 185 -32.55 -7.39 13.67
C SER A 185 -32.59 -6.10 12.85
N HIS A 186 -31.45 -5.45 12.63
CA HIS A 186 -31.37 -4.24 11.79
C HIS A 186 -31.70 -4.51 10.34
N SER A 187 -31.12 -5.57 9.76
CA SER A 187 -31.41 -5.96 8.37
C SER A 187 -32.89 -6.31 8.19
N PHE A 188 -33.47 -7.09 9.10
CA PHE A 188 -34.89 -7.41 9.05
C PHE A 188 -35.76 -6.16 9.17
N PHE A 189 -35.48 -5.30 10.15
CA PHE A 189 -36.21 -4.05 10.35
C PHE A 189 -36.15 -3.15 9.11
N VAL A 190 -34.97 -2.92 8.53
CA VAL A 190 -34.81 -2.04 7.36
C VAL A 190 -35.50 -2.59 6.11
N GLU A 191 -35.52 -3.91 5.91
CA GLU A 191 -36.16 -4.53 4.75
C GLU A 191 -37.67 -4.71 4.91
N LYS A 192 -38.18 -4.81 6.14
CA LYS A 192 -39.62 -5.05 6.42
C LYS A 192 -40.36 -3.90 7.10
N LYS A 193 -39.71 -2.77 7.38
CA LYS A 193 -40.36 -1.55 7.93
C LYS A 193 -41.39 -0.92 6.98
N ASP A 194 -41.26 -1.15 5.68
CA ASP A 194 -42.17 -0.61 4.67
C ASP A 194 -42.95 -1.79 4.07
N LEU A 195 -44.28 -1.72 4.13
CA LEU A 195 -45.20 -2.72 3.61
C LEU A 195 -45.41 -2.49 2.12
N TYR A 196 -44.94 -3.43 1.31
CA TYR A 196 -45.14 -3.43 -0.14
C TYR A 196 -46.39 -4.26 -0.49
N ILE A 197 -47.36 -3.64 -1.15
CA ILE A 197 -48.58 -4.28 -1.68
C ILE A 197 -48.74 -3.85 -3.13
N ASP A 198 -48.97 -4.81 -4.02
CA ASP A 198 -49.22 -4.52 -5.43
C ASP A 198 -50.55 -3.77 -5.60
N LYS A 199 -50.59 -2.80 -6.51
CA LYS A 199 -51.76 -1.92 -6.73
C LYS A 199 -53.05 -2.72 -7.00
N GLU A 200 -52.94 -3.80 -7.80
CA GLU A 200 -54.05 -4.70 -8.13
C GLU A 200 -54.59 -5.45 -6.90
N THR A 201 -53.68 -5.93 -6.05
CA THR A 201 -54.06 -6.64 -4.83
C THR A 201 -54.71 -5.69 -3.83
N LEU A 202 -54.19 -4.46 -3.71
CA LEU A 202 -54.77 -3.43 -2.85
C LEU A 202 -56.16 -3.00 -3.33
N ALA A 203 -56.36 -2.81 -4.64
CA ALA A 203 -57.64 -2.46 -5.22
C ALA A 203 -58.72 -3.54 -4.98
N CYS A 204 -58.34 -4.81 -5.12
CA CYS A 204 -59.20 -5.96 -4.78
C CYS A 204 -59.58 -6.00 -3.29
N LEU A 205 -58.65 -5.65 -2.40
CA LEU A 205 -58.91 -5.63 -0.95
C LEU A 205 -59.81 -4.46 -0.53
N ILE A 206 -59.75 -3.32 -1.22
CA ILE A 206 -60.63 -2.17 -0.98
C ILE A 206 -62.05 -2.47 -1.48
N SER A 207 -62.19 -3.09 -2.67
CA SER A 207 -63.50 -3.42 -3.24
C SER A 207 -64.26 -4.50 -2.48
N GLN A 208 -63.56 -5.38 -1.76
CA GLN A 208 -64.16 -6.45 -0.96
C GLN A 208 -64.65 -6.03 0.44
N GLU A 209 -64.42 -4.77 0.87
CA GLU A 209 -64.74 -4.24 2.21
C GLU A 209 -64.56 -5.28 3.33
N PRO A 210 -63.33 -5.59 3.74
CA PRO A 210 -63.04 -6.76 4.57
C PRO A 210 -63.80 -6.67 5.92
N LYS A 211 -64.84 -7.51 6.08
CA LYS A 211 -65.64 -7.65 7.32
C LYS A 211 -64.78 -7.85 8.57
N ASN A 212 -63.58 -8.41 8.41
CA ASN A 212 -62.59 -8.49 9.48
C ASN A 212 -61.18 -8.09 8.96
N ILE A 213 -60.79 -6.85 9.28
CA ILE A 213 -59.50 -6.24 8.90
C ILE A 213 -58.32 -7.11 9.34
N TYR A 214 -58.41 -7.73 10.52
CA TYR A 214 -57.34 -8.60 11.02
C TYR A 214 -57.15 -9.82 10.14
N ARG A 215 -58.23 -10.51 9.77
CA ARG A 215 -58.16 -11.71 8.92
C ARG A 215 -57.55 -11.39 7.55
N SER A 216 -57.90 -10.23 6.99
CA SER A 216 -57.37 -9.75 5.72
C SER A 216 -55.88 -9.39 5.78
N PHE A 217 -55.43 -8.75 6.86
CA PHE A 217 -54.01 -8.54 7.12
C PHE A 217 -53.22 -9.86 7.20
N TRP A 218 -53.79 -10.87 7.87
CA TRP A 218 -53.15 -12.17 8.03
C TRP A 218 -53.09 -12.99 6.72
N SER A 219 -53.90 -12.67 5.70
CA SER A 219 -53.80 -13.30 4.36
C SER A 219 -52.71 -12.71 3.46
N LEU A 220 -52.16 -11.53 3.78
CA LEU A 220 -51.13 -10.90 2.96
C LEU A 220 -49.82 -11.70 2.92
N SER A 221 -49.24 -11.83 1.73
CA SER A 221 -47.96 -12.52 1.51
C SER A 221 -46.74 -11.69 1.92
N SER A 222 -46.84 -10.35 1.82
CA SER A 222 -45.76 -9.39 2.09
C SER A 222 -45.51 -9.14 3.59
N ARG A 223 -46.41 -9.60 4.47
CA ARG A 223 -46.32 -9.44 5.92
C ARG A 223 -45.06 -10.07 6.51
N ALA A 224 -44.70 -9.60 7.71
CA ALA A 224 -43.64 -10.20 8.49
C ALA A 224 -44.03 -11.63 8.90
N GLN A 225 -43.41 -12.65 8.29
CA GLN A 225 -43.68 -14.05 8.61
C GLN A 225 -42.72 -14.55 9.69
N PHE A 226 -43.28 -15.05 10.80
CA PHE A 226 -42.51 -15.55 11.94
C PHE A 226 -41.50 -16.63 11.53
N TRP A 227 -41.92 -17.65 10.79
CA TRP A 227 -41.04 -18.75 10.37
C TRP A 227 -39.91 -18.32 9.42
N LYS A 228 -40.14 -17.34 8.54
CA LYS A 228 -39.08 -16.78 7.68
C LYS A 228 -38.06 -16.01 8.50
N PHE A 229 -38.51 -15.26 9.50
CA PHE A 229 -37.62 -14.55 10.40
C PHE A 229 -36.79 -15.50 11.27
N ILE A 230 -37.40 -16.54 11.83
CA ILE A 230 -36.70 -17.60 12.58
C ILE A 230 -35.64 -18.27 11.69
N TYR A 231 -36.00 -18.66 10.48
CA TYR A 231 -35.04 -19.24 9.54
C TYR A 231 -33.86 -18.30 9.27
N TYR A 232 -34.14 -17.02 9.00
CA TYR A 232 -33.12 -16.00 8.79
C TYR A 232 -32.22 -15.82 10.02
N LEU A 233 -32.77 -15.89 11.24
CA LEU A 233 -32.00 -15.73 12.48
C LEU A 233 -30.88 -16.76 12.59
N PHE A 234 -31.07 -17.97 12.07
CA PHE A 234 -30.06 -19.03 12.04
C PHE A 234 -29.27 -19.10 10.72
N ALA A 235 -29.79 -18.59 9.60
CA ALA A 235 -29.12 -18.64 8.31
C ALA A 235 -27.72 -17.97 8.34
N PRO A 236 -26.70 -18.50 7.66
CA PRO A 236 -25.34 -17.94 7.65
C PRO A 236 -25.19 -16.72 6.73
N THR A 237 -26.11 -15.76 6.85
CA THR A 237 -26.10 -14.48 6.16
C THR A 237 -26.66 -13.38 7.05
N LEU A 238 -26.20 -12.15 6.84
CA LEU A 238 -26.68 -10.97 7.53
C LEU A 238 -27.67 -10.15 6.70
N LEU A 239 -27.95 -10.54 5.45
CA LEU A 239 -28.93 -9.85 4.61
C LEU A 239 -30.28 -10.59 4.62
N TYR A 240 -31.34 -9.91 5.08
CA TYR A 240 -32.69 -10.45 5.06
C TYR A 240 -33.28 -10.45 3.65
N ARG A 241 -33.86 -11.59 3.25
CA ARG A 241 -34.66 -11.79 2.03
C ARG A 241 -35.82 -12.74 2.34
N ASP A 242 -36.92 -12.58 1.62
CA ASP A 242 -38.11 -13.42 1.81
C ASP A 242 -37.94 -14.86 1.29
N SER A 243 -36.97 -15.08 0.41
CA SER A 243 -36.58 -16.40 -0.10
C SER A 243 -35.07 -16.49 -0.27
N TYR A 244 -34.53 -17.67 0.04
CA TYR A 244 -33.13 -18.02 -0.13
C TYR A 244 -33.02 -19.27 -1.01
N PRO A 245 -31.96 -19.43 -1.81
CA PRO A 245 -31.70 -20.68 -2.51
C PRO A 245 -31.53 -21.79 -1.47
N ARG A 246 -32.27 -22.90 -1.62
CA ARG A 246 -32.21 -24.05 -0.72
C ARG A 246 -31.74 -25.30 -1.42
N THR A 247 -30.97 -26.12 -0.72
CA THR A 247 -30.61 -27.46 -1.19
C THR A 247 -31.83 -28.40 -1.10
N LYS A 248 -31.94 -29.35 -2.04
CA LYS A 248 -33.08 -30.29 -2.09
C LYS A 248 -33.17 -31.17 -0.84
N LYS A 249 -32.03 -31.67 -0.35
CA LYS A 249 -31.91 -32.52 0.83
C LYS A 249 -30.66 -32.14 1.65
N ILE A 250 -30.69 -32.47 2.94
CA ILE A 250 -29.50 -32.37 3.81
C ILE A 250 -28.57 -33.53 3.44
N ARG A 251 -27.32 -33.21 3.11
CA ARG A 251 -26.26 -34.20 2.87
C ARG A 251 -25.56 -34.50 4.20
N TRP A 252 -26.08 -35.48 4.93
CA TRP A 252 -25.57 -35.84 6.27
C TRP A 252 -24.08 -36.15 6.32
N ILE A 253 -23.53 -36.85 5.31
CA ILE A 253 -22.09 -37.14 5.22
C ILE A 253 -21.27 -35.83 5.18
N CYS A 254 -21.72 -34.86 4.39
CA CYS A 254 -21.07 -33.56 4.28
C CYS A 254 -21.19 -32.76 5.58
N ALA A 255 -22.36 -32.79 6.23
CA ALA A 255 -22.59 -32.16 7.52
C ALA A 255 -21.69 -32.77 8.63
N VAL A 256 -21.59 -34.09 8.69
CA VAL A 256 -20.72 -34.80 9.65
C VAL A 256 -19.25 -34.46 9.39
N ASN A 257 -18.81 -34.42 8.12
CA ASN A 257 -17.43 -34.05 7.79
C ASN A 257 -17.09 -32.62 8.25
N PHE A 258 -17.94 -31.64 7.97
CA PHE A 258 -17.73 -30.27 8.45
C PHE A 258 -17.84 -30.17 9.97
N GLY A 259 -18.71 -30.95 10.61
CA GLY A 259 -18.83 -31.04 12.07
C GLY A 259 -17.57 -31.62 12.72
N LEU A 260 -16.99 -32.67 12.16
CA LEU A 260 -15.72 -33.25 12.63
C LEU A 260 -14.55 -32.27 12.44
N GLN A 261 -14.45 -31.63 11.28
CA GLN A 261 -13.45 -30.58 11.03
C GLN A 261 -13.57 -29.43 12.02
N PHE A 262 -14.80 -29.01 12.35
CA PHE A 262 -15.08 -27.99 13.35
C PHE A 262 -14.56 -28.40 14.73
N ILE A 263 -14.91 -29.58 15.23
CA ILE A 263 -14.46 -30.07 16.55
C ILE A 263 -12.92 -30.20 16.59
N LEU A 264 -12.32 -30.80 15.56
CA LEU A 264 -10.88 -31.04 15.51
C LEU A 264 -10.08 -29.74 15.51
N THR A 265 -10.54 -28.74 14.75
CA THR A 265 -9.88 -27.44 14.67
C THR A 265 -9.96 -26.69 16.00
N VAL A 266 -11.07 -26.79 16.73
CA VAL A 266 -11.22 -26.21 18.08
C VAL A 266 -10.24 -26.83 19.07
N LEU A 267 -10.15 -28.17 19.09
CA LEU A 267 -9.21 -28.87 19.97
C LEU A 267 -7.75 -28.50 19.67
N LEU A 268 -7.40 -28.44 18.39
CA LEU A 268 -6.07 -28.01 17.95
C LEU A 268 -5.77 -26.56 18.35
N MET A 269 -6.74 -25.65 18.23
CA MET A 269 -6.57 -24.26 18.67
C MET A 269 -6.31 -24.16 20.17
N PHE A 270 -7.07 -24.88 21.02
CA PHE A 270 -6.82 -24.89 22.47
C PHE A 270 -5.41 -25.40 22.81
N TYR A 271 -4.98 -26.49 22.17
CA TYR A 271 -3.65 -27.04 22.37
C TYR A 271 -2.55 -26.04 21.99
N LEU A 272 -2.64 -25.44 20.80
CA LEU A 272 -1.65 -24.47 20.32
C LEU A 272 -1.65 -23.18 21.16
N THR A 273 -2.81 -22.75 21.66
CA THR A 273 -2.89 -21.62 22.59
C THR A 273 -2.18 -21.94 23.91
N TYR A 274 -2.36 -23.15 24.45
CA TYR A 274 -1.66 -23.56 25.67
C TYR A 274 -0.13 -23.60 25.45
N GLN A 275 0.34 -24.31 24.43
CA GLN A 275 1.76 -24.47 24.13
C GLN A 275 2.44 -23.14 23.76
N GLY A 276 1.79 -22.34 22.90
CA GLY A 276 2.36 -21.10 22.39
C GLY A 276 2.33 -19.94 23.39
N PHE A 277 1.24 -19.81 24.15
CA PHE A 277 0.99 -18.64 24.99
C PHE A 277 1.00 -18.97 26.47
N VAL A 278 0.20 -19.95 26.93
CA VAL A 278 0.02 -20.20 28.36
C VAL A 278 1.34 -20.63 29.00
N VAL A 279 2.03 -21.64 28.45
CA VAL A 279 3.31 -22.13 29.02
C VAL A 279 4.35 -21.01 29.13
N ASN A 280 4.44 -20.16 28.10
CA ASN A 280 5.44 -19.11 28.04
C ASN A 280 5.09 -17.86 28.87
N LEU A 281 3.79 -17.61 29.10
CA LEU A 281 3.31 -16.38 29.74
C LEU A 281 2.73 -16.61 31.15
N LYS A 282 2.61 -17.85 31.64
CA LYS A 282 2.03 -18.16 32.96
C LYS A 282 2.73 -17.45 34.12
N LYS A 283 4.03 -17.14 33.98
CA LYS A 283 4.82 -16.43 35.01
C LYS A 283 4.69 -14.91 34.97
N THR A 284 4.06 -14.36 33.93
CA THR A 284 3.90 -12.91 33.78
C THR A 284 2.95 -12.38 34.84
N GLY A 285 3.40 -11.35 35.58
CA GLY A 285 2.68 -10.80 36.74
C GLY A 285 3.29 -11.17 38.08
N ILE A 286 4.11 -12.23 38.14
CA ILE A 286 4.97 -12.55 39.29
C ILE A 286 6.37 -11.99 39.03
N GLU A 287 6.89 -12.23 37.82
CA GLU A 287 8.17 -11.73 37.36
C GLU A 287 7.97 -10.69 36.24
N PRO A 288 8.87 -9.68 36.13
CA PRO A 288 8.84 -8.75 35.01
C PRO A 288 9.11 -9.52 33.71
N LEU A 289 8.19 -9.40 32.75
CA LEU A 289 8.31 -10.03 31.44
C LEU A 289 9.49 -9.41 30.66
N VAL A 290 10.55 -10.19 30.45
CA VAL A 290 11.66 -9.81 29.57
C VAL A 290 11.35 -10.27 28.15
N LEU A 291 11.05 -9.32 27.28
CA LEU A 291 10.60 -9.58 25.92
C LEU A 291 11.81 -9.87 25.00
N ASN A 292 12.19 -11.15 24.93
CA ASN A 292 13.32 -11.61 24.10
C ASN A 292 12.87 -11.94 22.66
N PHE A 293 13.79 -11.82 21.69
CA PHE A 293 13.54 -12.14 20.27
C PHE A 293 13.00 -13.56 20.06
N LYS A 294 13.47 -14.55 20.85
CA LYS A 294 12.99 -15.93 20.80
C LYS A 294 11.51 -16.04 21.17
N LEU A 295 11.11 -15.40 22.28
CA LEU A 295 9.71 -15.38 22.74
C LEU A 295 8.82 -14.65 21.74
N LEU A 296 9.30 -13.52 21.19
CA LEU A 296 8.57 -12.75 20.19
C LEU A 296 8.33 -13.55 18.90
N TYR A 297 9.36 -14.20 18.35
CA TYR A 297 9.22 -15.04 17.14
C TYR A 297 8.25 -16.20 17.37
N GLN A 298 8.33 -16.87 18.54
CA GLN A 298 7.41 -17.94 18.90
C GLN A 298 5.97 -17.45 18.98
N ILE A 299 5.70 -16.35 19.69
CA ILE A 299 4.36 -15.76 19.80
C ILE A 299 3.80 -15.39 18.42
N ILE A 300 4.62 -14.81 17.54
CA ILE A 300 4.22 -14.46 16.16
C ILE A 300 3.90 -15.72 15.35
N ALA A 301 4.75 -16.74 15.40
CA ALA A 301 4.56 -17.99 14.65
C ALA A 301 3.25 -18.69 15.06
N TYR A 302 3.02 -18.87 16.37
CA TYR A 302 1.77 -19.44 16.88
C TYR A 302 0.56 -18.55 16.56
N GLY A 303 0.72 -17.21 16.62
CA GLY A 303 -0.33 -16.26 16.26
C GLY A 303 -0.79 -16.37 14.80
N ILE A 304 0.15 -16.54 13.86
CA ILE A 304 -0.17 -16.74 12.43
C ILE A 304 -0.94 -18.04 12.22
N ILE A 305 -0.50 -19.13 12.86
CA ILE A 305 -1.17 -20.43 12.75
C ILE A 305 -2.59 -20.35 13.34
N LEU A 306 -2.75 -19.76 14.54
CA LEU A 306 -4.05 -19.59 15.17
C LEU A 306 -5.00 -18.73 14.34
N TYR A 307 -4.49 -17.70 13.67
CA TYR A 307 -5.29 -16.87 12.77
C TYR A 307 -5.85 -17.68 11.58
N TRP A 308 -5.02 -18.51 10.94
CA TRP A 308 -5.47 -19.38 9.84
C TRP A 308 -6.42 -20.48 10.31
N LEU A 309 -6.16 -21.05 11.48
CA LEU A 309 -7.06 -22.03 12.09
C LEU A 309 -8.41 -21.39 12.45
N PHE A 310 -8.43 -20.19 13.03
CA PHE A 310 -9.65 -19.45 13.33
C PHE A 310 -10.46 -19.15 12.06
N PHE A 311 -9.79 -18.74 10.97
CA PHE A 311 -10.44 -18.55 9.68
C PHE A 311 -11.13 -19.82 9.19
N TYR A 312 -10.39 -20.92 9.15
CA TYR A 312 -10.89 -22.20 8.68
C TYR A 312 -12.03 -22.72 9.57
N PHE A 313 -11.83 -22.67 10.89
CA PHE A 313 -12.81 -23.03 11.91
C PHE A 313 -14.14 -22.31 11.69
N PHE A 314 -14.11 -20.97 11.60
CA PHE A 314 -15.34 -20.18 11.59
C PHE A 314 -15.95 -20.11 10.18
N PHE A 315 -15.19 -19.62 9.20
CA PHE A 315 -15.73 -19.31 7.87
C PHE A 315 -15.90 -20.55 6.98
N HIS A 316 -15.08 -21.57 7.15
CA HIS A 316 -15.17 -22.78 6.34
C HIS A 316 -15.95 -23.89 7.06
N ALA A 317 -15.52 -24.34 8.23
CA ALA A 317 -16.14 -25.49 8.89
C ALA A 317 -17.52 -25.15 9.48
N TYR A 318 -17.60 -24.15 10.39
CA TYR A 318 -18.84 -23.82 11.10
C TYR A 318 -19.95 -23.25 10.19
N LEU A 319 -19.63 -22.30 9.30
CA LEU A 319 -20.63 -21.73 8.40
C LEU A 319 -21.14 -22.75 7.36
N ASN A 320 -20.30 -23.65 6.82
CA ASN A 320 -20.78 -24.71 5.94
C ASN A 320 -21.59 -25.77 6.69
N PHE A 321 -21.19 -26.12 7.92
CA PHE A 321 -21.97 -27.02 8.78
C PHE A 321 -23.39 -26.48 9.02
N THR A 322 -23.50 -25.24 9.48
CA THR A 322 -24.80 -24.58 9.70
C THR A 322 -25.59 -24.41 8.40
N ALA A 323 -24.93 -24.09 7.28
CA ALA A 323 -25.58 -24.01 5.97
C ALA A 323 -26.16 -25.35 5.51
N GLU A 324 -25.45 -26.46 5.71
CA GLU A 324 -25.94 -27.79 5.33
C GLU A 324 -27.15 -28.19 6.19
N LEU A 325 -27.09 -27.97 7.52
CA LEU A 325 -28.22 -28.25 8.43
C LEU A 325 -29.48 -27.44 8.07
N LEU A 326 -29.32 -26.16 7.71
CA LEU A 326 -30.44 -25.28 7.37
C LEU A 326 -30.92 -25.43 5.91
N ARG A 327 -30.19 -26.18 5.07
CA ARG A 327 -30.36 -26.25 3.61
C ARG A 327 -30.17 -24.88 2.94
N PHE A 328 -29.16 -24.13 3.35
CA PHE A 328 -28.79 -22.85 2.74
C PHE A 328 -27.84 -23.07 1.56
N GLY A 329 -28.20 -22.56 0.37
CA GLY A 329 -27.50 -22.83 -0.89
C GLY A 329 -26.40 -21.83 -1.26
N ASP A 330 -26.37 -20.62 -0.69
CA ASP A 330 -25.34 -19.62 -1.04
C ASP A 330 -24.16 -19.64 -0.06
N ARG A 331 -23.08 -20.36 -0.40
CA ARG A 331 -21.95 -20.59 0.53
C ARG A 331 -20.76 -19.67 0.31
N HIS A 332 -21.00 -18.47 -0.19
CA HIS A 332 -19.95 -17.52 -0.50
C HIS A 332 -19.70 -16.55 0.65
N TYR A 333 -18.96 -17.06 1.63
CA TYR A 333 -18.62 -16.35 2.87
C TYR A 333 -17.35 -15.50 2.75
N TYR A 334 -16.45 -15.86 1.83
CA TYR A 334 -15.15 -15.24 1.58
C TYR A 334 -14.71 -15.45 0.14
N ASP A 335 -13.77 -14.61 -0.31
CA ASP A 335 -13.07 -14.65 -1.60
C ASP A 335 -11.57 -15.00 -1.41
N ASP A 336 -10.78 -14.92 -2.47
CA ASP A 336 -9.34 -15.16 -2.50
C ASP A 336 -8.51 -14.05 -1.81
N PHE A 337 -8.82 -13.76 -0.54
CA PHE A 337 -8.18 -12.67 0.22
C PHE A 337 -6.67 -12.85 0.40
N TRP A 338 -6.17 -14.08 0.33
CA TRP A 338 -4.73 -14.40 0.38
C TRP A 338 -3.95 -13.82 -0.81
N ASN A 339 -4.63 -13.48 -1.91
CA ASN A 339 -4.05 -12.82 -3.08
C ASN A 339 -4.25 -11.29 -3.08
N SER A 340 -4.75 -10.71 -1.97
CA SER A 340 -5.06 -9.28 -1.90
C SER A 340 -3.80 -8.41 -1.98
N LYS A 341 -3.87 -7.31 -2.76
CA LYS A 341 -2.74 -6.38 -2.98
C LYS A 341 -2.78 -5.16 -2.07
N SER A 342 -3.86 -5.01 -1.28
CA SER A 342 -4.07 -3.88 -0.39
C SER A 342 -4.94 -4.27 0.80
N ALA A 343 -4.80 -3.58 1.94
CA ALA A 343 -5.63 -3.80 3.12
C ALA A 343 -7.13 -3.60 2.83
N GLN A 344 -7.49 -2.63 1.97
CA GLN A 344 -8.89 -2.42 1.58
C GLN A 344 -9.45 -3.59 0.76
N GLU A 345 -8.64 -4.18 -0.12
CA GLU A 345 -9.03 -5.39 -0.87
C GLU A 345 -9.13 -6.61 0.07
N TYR A 346 -8.18 -6.76 0.99
CA TYR A 346 -8.18 -7.80 2.02
C TYR A 346 -9.48 -7.79 2.83
N PHE A 347 -9.86 -6.65 3.42
CA PHE A 347 -11.09 -6.56 4.22
C PHE A 347 -12.36 -6.78 3.41
N ARG A 348 -12.32 -6.55 2.09
CA ARG A 348 -13.46 -6.82 1.21
C ARG A 348 -13.63 -8.31 0.92
N LYS A 349 -12.51 -9.03 0.78
CA LYS A 349 -12.49 -10.45 0.42
C LYS A 349 -12.54 -11.39 1.64
N TRP A 350 -12.01 -10.97 2.78
CA TRP A 350 -11.86 -11.81 3.99
C TRP A 350 -13.19 -12.26 4.59
N ASN A 351 -14.09 -11.31 4.86
CA ASN A 351 -15.41 -11.59 5.46
C ASN A 351 -16.48 -10.91 4.61
N HIS A 352 -16.91 -11.63 3.58
CA HIS A 352 -17.88 -11.12 2.62
C HIS A 352 -19.27 -10.91 3.26
N VAL A 353 -19.65 -11.75 4.23
CA VAL A 353 -20.97 -11.65 4.90
C VAL A 353 -21.12 -10.31 5.65
N VAL A 354 -20.13 -9.92 6.45
CA VAL A 354 -20.14 -8.64 7.18
C VAL A 354 -19.89 -7.47 6.24
N GLN A 355 -19.00 -7.64 5.26
CA GLN A 355 -18.73 -6.61 4.25
C GLN A 355 -20.00 -6.22 3.48
N GLN A 356 -20.82 -7.20 3.08
CA GLN A 356 -22.07 -6.94 2.39
C GLN A 356 -23.06 -6.17 3.27
N TRP A 357 -23.16 -6.54 4.56
CA TRP A 357 -24.02 -5.84 5.50
C TRP A 357 -23.58 -4.37 5.69
N LEU A 358 -22.29 -4.13 5.91
CA LEU A 358 -21.71 -2.79 6.01
C LEU A 358 -21.93 -1.99 4.72
N TYR A 359 -21.80 -2.63 3.56
CA TYR A 359 -22.01 -1.97 2.27
C TYR A 359 -23.49 -1.57 2.06
N VAL A 360 -24.42 -2.49 2.30
CA VAL A 360 -25.85 -2.24 2.03
C VAL A 360 -26.47 -1.28 3.03
N TYR A 361 -26.19 -1.45 4.33
CA TYR A 361 -26.91 -0.74 5.39
C TYR A 361 -26.17 0.49 5.95
N ILE A 362 -24.85 0.60 5.74
CA ILE A 362 -24.08 1.77 6.20
C ILE A 362 -23.54 2.58 5.00
N PHE A 363 -22.84 1.93 4.06
CA PHE A 363 -22.18 2.63 2.96
C PHE A 363 -23.19 3.30 2.02
N ILE A 364 -24.15 2.55 1.46
CA ILE A 364 -25.11 3.09 0.47
C ILE A 364 -25.93 4.27 1.05
N PRO A 365 -26.52 4.18 2.26
CA PRO A 365 -27.31 5.30 2.80
C PRO A 365 -26.48 6.57 3.05
N ILE A 366 -25.24 6.44 3.54
CA ILE A 366 -24.36 7.58 3.77
C ILE A 366 -23.89 8.18 2.44
N ASP A 367 -23.53 7.36 1.46
CA ASP A 367 -23.11 7.82 0.13
C ASP A 367 -24.26 8.53 -0.58
N ASN A 368 -25.48 8.00 -0.52
CA ASN A 368 -26.67 8.63 -1.10
C ASN A 368 -27.05 9.97 -0.44
N ARG A 369 -26.73 10.16 0.85
CA ARG A 369 -27.02 11.41 1.57
C ARG A 369 -25.94 12.46 1.34
N PHE A 370 -24.66 12.08 1.48
CA PHE A 370 -23.54 13.03 1.51
C PHE A 370 -22.75 13.11 0.21
N HIS A 371 -22.93 12.17 -0.72
CA HIS A 371 -22.21 12.07 -1.99
C HIS A 371 -20.66 12.16 -1.86
N ASN A 372 -20.13 11.85 -0.68
CA ASN A 372 -18.71 11.92 -0.36
C ASN A 372 -18.18 10.52 -0.02
N ARG A 373 -17.47 9.91 -0.98
CA ARG A 373 -16.92 8.57 -0.82
C ARG A 373 -15.88 8.49 0.30
N VAL A 374 -15.07 9.51 0.53
CA VAL A 374 -14.02 9.46 1.56
C VAL A 374 -14.67 9.44 2.94
N LEU A 375 -15.58 10.38 3.17
CA LEU A 375 -16.38 10.43 4.40
C LEU A 375 -17.12 9.11 4.63
N THR A 376 -17.75 8.57 3.59
CA THR A 376 -18.46 7.29 3.67
C THR A 376 -17.55 6.11 4.03
N ASN A 377 -16.36 6.02 3.43
CA ASN A 377 -15.41 4.96 3.78
C ASN A 377 -14.91 5.12 5.24
N VAL A 378 -14.58 6.34 5.66
CA VAL A 378 -14.15 6.60 7.05
C VAL A 378 -15.26 6.24 8.04
N ALA A 379 -16.52 6.61 7.76
CA ALA A 379 -17.65 6.28 8.61
C ALA A 379 -17.86 4.76 8.76
N VAL A 380 -17.79 3.99 7.66
CA VAL A 380 -17.92 2.53 7.69
C VAL A 380 -16.80 1.90 8.53
N PHE A 381 -15.57 2.38 8.39
CA PHE A 381 -14.43 1.83 9.09
C PHE A 381 -14.39 2.21 10.58
N ILE A 382 -14.72 3.45 10.94
CA ILE A 382 -14.87 3.87 12.35
C ILE A 382 -15.95 3.03 13.02
N THR A 383 -17.09 2.83 12.34
CA THR A 383 -18.16 1.98 12.87
C THR A 383 -17.67 0.56 13.13
N SER A 384 -16.96 -0.03 12.17
CA SER A 384 -16.38 -1.38 12.32
C SER A 384 -15.35 -1.42 13.47
N ALA A 385 -14.43 -0.46 13.53
CA ALA A 385 -13.36 -0.42 14.51
C ALA A 385 -13.88 -0.23 15.95
N LEU A 386 -14.90 0.63 16.14
CA LEU A 386 -15.56 0.80 17.43
C LEU A 386 -16.22 -0.50 17.91
N VAL A 387 -16.84 -1.27 17.01
CA VAL A 387 -17.45 -2.56 17.36
C VAL A 387 -16.38 -3.60 17.73
N HIS A 388 -15.26 -3.67 17.01
CA HIS A 388 -14.17 -4.60 17.33
C HIS A 388 -13.53 -4.26 18.69
N GLU A 389 -13.27 -2.98 18.95
CA GLU A 389 -12.75 -2.52 20.24
C GLU A 389 -13.74 -2.76 21.38
N TYR A 390 -15.04 -2.56 21.14
CA TYR A 390 -16.08 -2.88 22.10
C TYR A 390 -16.06 -4.36 22.49
N ILE A 391 -16.04 -5.27 21.50
CA ILE A 391 -16.02 -6.70 21.76
C ILE A 391 -14.77 -7.08 22.56
N ILE A 392 -13.59 -6.64 22.13
CA ILE A 392 -12.32 -7.03 22.76
C ILE A 392 -12.18 -6.40 24.16
N GLY A 393 -12.50 -5.11 24.30
CA GLY A 393 -12.39 -4.38 25.57
C GLY A 393 -13.30 -4.94 26.66
N PHE A 394 -14.55 -5.28 26.33
CA PHE A 394 -15.46 -5.91 27.31
C PHE A 394 -15.16 -7.40 27.54
N THR A 395 -14.63 -8.11 26.54
CA THR A 395 -14.16 -9.50 26.71
C THR A 395 -13.00 -9.58 27.70
N LEU A 396 -12.02 -8.67 27.56
CA LEU A 396 -10.82 -8.64 28.40
C LEU A 396 -11.00 -7.80 29.68
N ARG A 397 -12.09 -7.03 29.77
CA ARG A 397 -12.43 -6.12 30.87
C ARG A 397 -11.40 -5.04 31.17
N PHE A 398 -10.56 -4.73 30.18
CA PHE A 398 -9.69 -3.58 30.21
C PHE A 398 -9.81 -2.84 28.89
N PHE A 399 -9.70 -1.53 28.94
CA PHE A 399 -9.73 -0.69 27.75
C PHE A 399 -8.31 -0.35 27.33
N PHE A 400 -7.90 -0.88 26.18
CA PHE A 400 -6.61 -0.54 25.56
C PHE A 400 -6.81 -0.41 24.04
N PRO A 401 -7.04 0.81 23.52
CA PRO A 401 -7.58 1.06 22.18
C PRO A 401 -6.63 0.80 21.01
N VAL A 402 -5.72 -0.16 21.14
CA VAL A 402 -4.73 -0.49 20.11
C VAL A 402 -5.39 -1.04 18.85
N ASN A 403 -6.47 -1.82 18.97
CA ASN A 403 -7.17 -2.36 17.79
C ASN A 403 -7.92 -1.25 17.06
N LEU A 404 -8.61 -0.36 17.79
CA LEU A 404 -9.26 0.83 17.24
C LEU A 404 -8.26 1.69 16.46
N ILE A 405 -7.12 2.01 17.08
CA ILE A 405 -6.07 2.83 16.45
C ILE A 405 -5.49 2.11 15.23
N ALA A 406 -5.18 0.81 15.33
CA ALA A 406 -4.63 0.03 14.23
C ALA A 406 -5.59 0.01 13.02
N MET A 407 -6.88 -0.23 13.24
CA MET A 407 -7.89 -0.23 12.18
C MET A 407 -8.08 1.17 11.56
N ILE A 408 -8.08 2.25 12.35
CA ILE A 408 -8.18 3.62 11.83
C ILE A 408 -6.94 3.96 10.97
N VAL A 409 -5.74 3.61 11.44
CA VAL A 409 -4.48 3.80 10.70
C VAL A 409 -4.50 3.05 9.36
N LEU A 410 -5.02 1.82 9.33
CA LEU A 410 -5.18 1.04 8.09
C LEU A 410 -6.17 1.67 7.10
N THR A 411 -7.06 2.56 7.53
CA THR A 411 -8.12 3.13 6.68
C THR A 411 -7.78 4.50 6.11
N LEU A 412 -6.92 5.22 6.82
CA LEU A 412 -6.18 6.35 6.26
C LEU A 412 -5.21 5.90 5.15
N SER A 413 -4.95 4.59 5.05
CA SER A 413 -4.31 3.95 3.91
C SER A 413 -5.31 3.69 2.75
N LYS A 414 -5.97 4.74 2.26
CA LYS A 414 -6.38 4.77 0.85
C LYS A 414 -5.23 5.34 0.04
N THR A 415 -4.66 4.52 -0.83
CA THR A 415 -3.69 4.94 -1.83
C THR A 415 -4.40 5.71 -2.95
N ASN A 416 -4.73 6.97 -2.69
CA ASN A 416 -4.08 7.97 -3.53
C ASN A 416 -2.69 8.02 -2.93
N LYS A 417 -1.68 7.35 -3.53
CA LYS A 417 -0.30 7.41 -3.02
C LYS A 417 0.23 8.83 -3.22
N PHE A 418 -0.25 9.77 -2.41
CA PHE A 418 0.60 10.84 -1.96
C PHE A 418 1.66 10.16 -1.11
N ILE A 419 2.89 10.25 -1.58
CA ILE A 419 4.06 9.73 -0.88
C ILE A 419 4.16 10.50 0.43
N LYS A 420 3.85 9.82 1.54
CA LYS A 420 4.03 10.35 2.90
C LYS A 420 5.39 9.90 3.40
N PHE A 421 6.22 10.88 3.75
CA PHE A 421 7.50 10.60 4.38
C PHE A 421 7.27 10.02 5.77
N LYS A 422 8.00 8.95 6.12
CA LYS A 422 7.92 8.28 7.42
C LYS A 422 9.31 8.15 8.02
N HIS A 423 9.39 8.12 9.35
CA HIS A 423 10.65 7.77 10.00
C HIS A 423 10.94 6.29 9.76
N ARG A 424 11.98 5.97 8.98
CA ARG A 424 12.42 4.61 8.66
C ARG A 424 13.88 4.57 8.29
N GLU A 425 14.54 3.48 8.65
CA GLU A 425 15.94 3.22 8.32
C GLU A 425 16.06 2.66 6.89
N SER A 426 17.27 2.72 6.32
CA SER A 426 17.51 2.20 4.98
C SER A 426 17.37 0.69 4.93
N TYR A 427 16.88 0.16 3.81
CA TYR A 427 16.49 -1.25 3.70
C TYR A 427 17.64 -2.22 4.01
N VAL A 428 18.85 -1.95 3.50
CA VAL A 428 20.05 -2.75 3.84
C VAL A 428 20.38 -2.66 5.33
N THR A 429 20.27 -1.50 5.97
CA THR A 429 20.50 -1.39 7.42
C THR A 429 19.51 -2.24 8.19
N GLN A 430 18.23 -2.18 7.82
CA GLN A 430 17.17 -2.99 8.44
C GLN A 430 17.40 -4.49 8.24
N LEU A 431 17.83 -4.91 7.05
CA LEU A 431 18.16 -6.31 6.77
C LEU A 431 19.34 -6.79 7.63
N LEU A 432 20.40 -5.99 7.76
CA LEU A 432 21.57 -6.31 8.57
C LEU A 432 21.27 -6.33 10.08
N GLU A 433 20.28 -5.57 10.53
CA GLU A 433 19.82 -5.59 11.92
C GLU A 433 18.95 -6.82 12.22
N ASN A 434 18.05 -7.18 11.31
CA ASN A 434 17.02 -8.20 11.53
C ASN A 434 17.48 -9.63 11.22
N ASP A 435 18.41 -9.83 10.28
CA ASP A 435 18.85 -11.17 9.85
C ASP A 435 20.33 -11.40 10.19
N ALA A 436 20.57 -12.34 11.11
CA ALA A 436 21.90 -12.69 11.58
C ALA A 436 22.78 -13.31 10.48
N ASN A 437 22.18 -14.03 9.52
CA ASN A 437 22.93 -14.67 8.43
C ASN A 437 23.49 -13.63 7.47
N LEU A 438 22.65 -12.65 7.08
CA LEU A 438 23.06 -11.56 6.19
C LEU A 438 24.11 -10.65 6.84
N ARG A 439 24.00 -10.40 8.14
CA ARG A 439 25.03 -9.67 8.90
C ARG A 439 26.36 -10.40 8.89
N THR A 440 26.35 -11.73 9.00
CA THR A 440 27.58 -12.54 8.94
C THR A 440 28.22 -12.45 7.56
N ILE A 441 27.44 -12.57 6.48
CA ILE A 441 27.92 -12.41 5.11
C ILE A 441 28.50 -11.01 4.88
N HIS A 442 27.81 -9.97 5.35
CA HIS A 442 28.32 -8.60 5.28
C HIS A 442 29.66 -8.46 6.00
N ASN A 443 29.78 -9.00 7.21
CA ASN A 443 31.04 -8.95 7.96
C ASN A 443 32.15 -9.73 7.26
N MET A 444 31.87 -10.87 6.64
CA MET A 444 32.84 -11.60 5.82
C MET A 444 33.30 -10.78 4.61
N ILE A 445 32.38 -10.12 3.90
CA ILE A 445 32.71 -9.24 2.77
C ILE A 445 33.57 -8.07 3.24
N VAL A 446 33.21 -7.42 4.36
CA VAL A 446 34.00 -6.33 4.94
C VAL A 446 35.40 -6.81 5.33
N MET A 447 35.52 -7.99 5.95
CA MET A 447 36.82 -8.59 6.28
C MET A 447 37.65 -8.86 5.03
N LEU A 448 37.06 -9.42 3.97
CA LEU A 448 37.74 -9.63 2.69
C LEU A 448 38.21 -8.30 2.07
N VAL A 449 37.39 -7.25 2.14
CA VAL A 449 37.77 -5.91 1.68
C VAL A 449 38.91 -5.34 2.52
N ILE A 450 38.90 -5.50 3.85
CA ILE A 450 39.99 -5.04 4.71
C ILE A 450 41.29 -5.79 4.39
N VAL A 451 41.24 -7.12 4.27
CA VAL A 451 42.42 -7.93 3.90
C VAL A 451 42.94 -7.51 2.53
N PHE A 452 42.05 -7.30 1.56
CA PHE A 452 42.40 -6.81 0.24
C PHE A 452 43.08 -5.43 0.31
N LEU A 453 42.55 -4.51 1.11
CA LEU A 453 43.14 -3.18 1.29
C LEU A 453 44.52 -3.26 1.94
N LEU A 454 44.69 -4.08 2.97
CA LEU A 454 46.00 -4.30 3.61
C LEU A 454 47.02 -4.86 2.62
N TYR A 455 46.62 -5.85 1.81
CA TYR A 455 47.45 -6.36 0.72
C TYR A 455 47.81 -5.28 -0.30
N THR A 456 46.85 -4.46 -0.74
CA THR A 456 47.15 -3.36 -1.68
C THR A 456 48.07 -2.30 -1.07
N ILE A 457 47.93 -1.99 0.22
CA ILE A 457 48.83 -1.06 0.92
C ILE A 457 50.24 -1.64 0.98
N GLU A 458 50.38 -2.93 1.30
CA GLU A 458 51.66 -3.62 1.29
C GLU A 458 52.30 -3.62 -0.11
N ASP A 459 51.52 -3.88 -1.17
CA ASP A 459 51.97 -3.84 -2.57
C ASP A 459 52.41 -2.42 -2.98
N ILE A 460 51.69 -1.38 -2.54
CA ILE A 460 52.05 0.03 -2.77
C ILE A 460 53.36 0.39 -2.07
N ILE A 461 53.58 -0.09 -0.84
CA ILE A 461 54.82 0.16 -0.08
C ILE A 461 56.01 -0.55 -0.75
N LYS A 462 55.81 -1.77 -1.25
CA LYS A 462 56.87 -2.58 -1.90
C LYS A 462 57.23 -2.08 -3.30
N GLU A 463 56.24 -1.71 -4.10
CA GLU A 463 56.42 -1.31 -5.50
C GLU A 463 55.71 0.03 -5.81
N PRO A 464 56.19 1.16 -5.27
CA PRO A 464 55.51 2.45 -5.45
C PRO A 464 55.39 2.87 -6.92
N ALA A 465 56.38 2.53 -7.76
CA ALA A 465 56.40 2.86 -9.19
C ALA A 465 55.21 2.26 -9.98
N LYS A 466 54.67 1.11 -9.56
CA LYS A 466 53.54 0.44 -10.23
C LYS A 466 52.22 1.21 -10.05
N TYR A 467 52.15 2.04 -9.00
CA TYR A 467 50.95 2.80 -8.63
C TYR A 467 51.04 4.27 -9.02
N GLU A 468 52.17 4.74 -9.54
CA GLU A 468 52.38 6.13 -9.97
C GLU A 468 51.33 6.56 -11.00
N GLU A 469 51.05 5.73 -12.01
CA GLU A 469 50.00 5.98 -13.00
C GLU A 469 48.60 6.14 -12.36
N ILE A 470 48.30 5.42 -11.28
CA ILE A 470 47.03 5.50 -10.56
C ILE A 470 46.93 6.87 -9.86
N TYR A 471 48.02 7.31 -9.22
CA TYR A 471 48.08 8.63 -8.59
C TYR A 471 47.97 9.76 -9.60
N GLU A 472 48.63 9.66 -10.76
CA GLU A 472 48.51 10.64 -11.84
C GLU A 472 47.07 10.79 -12.33
N VAL A 473 46.34 9.68 -12.50
CA VAL A 473 44.93 9.74 -12.91
C VAL A 473 44.06 10.40 -11.84
N ILE A 474 44.33 10.16 -10.55
CA ILE A 474 43.62 10.85 -9.45
C ILE A 474 43.94 12.34 -9.48
N LEU A 475 45.21 12.72 -9.55
CA LEU A 475 45.66 14.12 -9.58
C LEU A 475 45.08 14.87 -10.79
N TRP A 476 45.06 14.21 -11.95
CA TRP A 476 44.40 14.73 -13.15
C TRP A 476 42.92 14.99 -12.88
N ASN A 477 42.16 14.04 -12.30
CA ASN A 477 40.75 14.28 -12.00
C ASN A 477 40.51 15.38 -10.93
N VAL A 478 41.48 15.65 -10.05
CA VAL A 478 41.39 16.67 -9.00
C VAL A 478 41.81 18.07 -9.48
N SER A 479 42.57 18.19 -10.58
CA SER A 479 43.09 19.49 -11.07
C SER A 479 42.00 20.53 -11.29
N ASP A 480 40.81 20.10 -11.70
CA ASP A 480 39.72 21.00 -12.09
C ASP A 480 38.72 21.27 -10.95
N LEU A 481 39.00 20.78 -9.73
CA LEU A 481 38.09 20.87 -8.59
C LEU A 481 37.65 22.31 -8.30
N GLY A 482 38.58 23.28 -8.44
CA GLY A 482 38.27 24.70 -8.26
C GLY A 482 37.23 25.22 -9.27
N SER A 483 37.35 24.83 -10.55
CA SER A 483 36.38 25.17 -11.59
C SER A 483 35.03 24.50 -11.35
N VAL A 484 35.04 23.22 -10.93
CA VAL A 484 33.82 22.47 -10.57
C VAL A 484 33.06 23.15 -9.45
N ILE A 485 33.74 23.54 -8.36
CA ILE A 485 33.11 24.22 -7.23
C ILE A 485 32.52 25.57 -7.65
N ARG A 486 33.22 26.36 -8.47
CA ARG A 486 32.71 27.65 -8.98
C ARG A 486 31.42 27.48 -9.79
N ILE A 487 31.38 26.53 -10.72
CA ILE A 487 30.20 26.28 -11.55
C ILE A 487 29.05 25.77 -10.67
N TRP A 488 29.34 24.84 -9.75
CA TRP A 488 28.34 24.34 -8.80
C TRP A 488 27.74 25.45 -7.94
N LEU A 489 28.56 26.35 -7.39
CA LEU A 489 28.10 27.51 -6.63
C LEU A 489 27.21 28.41 -7.49
N MET A 490 27.61 28.69 -8.74
CA MET A 490 26.82 29.55 -9.64
C MET A 490 25.46 28.95 -9.97
N MET A 491 25.39 27.63 -10.25
CA MET A 491 24.10 26.94 -10.46
C MET A 491 23.18 27.04 -9.24
N ASN A 492 23.73 26.84 -8.03
CA ASN A 492 22.96 26.97 -6.79
C ASN A 492 22.50 28.42 -6.58
N MET A 493 23.35 29.42 -6.85
CA MET A 493 22.99 30.83 -6.77
C MET A 493 21.88 31.19 -7.75
N ILE A 494 21.89 30.65 -8.97
CA ILE A 494 20.81 30.84 -9.96
C ILE A 494 19.48 30.30 -9.41
N VAL A 495 19.47 29.10 -8.82
CA VAL A 495 18.27 28.54 -8.19
C VAL A 495 17.78 29.39 -7.01
N LEU A 496 18.70 29.90 -6.17
CA LEU A 496 18.37 30.70 -5.01
C LEU A 496 17.91 32.13 -5.35
N CYS A 497 18.50 32.74 -6.39
CA CYS A 497 18.26 34.14 -6.75
C CYS A 497 17.18 34.30 -7.82
N LEU A 498 16.90 33.29 -8.64
CA LEU A 498 15.90 33.38 -9.72
C LEU A 498 14.69 32.49 -9.45
N HIS A 499 14.88 31.18 -9.20
CA HIS A 499 13.74 30.27 -8.99
C HIS A 499 12.97 30.52 -7.70
N TYR A 500 13.65 30.68 -6.57
CA TYR A 500 12.98 30.92 -5.29
C TYR A 500 12.21 32.26 -5.28
N PRO A 501 12.80 33.39 -5.71
CA PRO A 501 12.07 34.66 -5.76
C PRO A 501 10.92 34.65 -6.75
N LEU A 502 11.02 33.93 -7.88
CA LEU A 502 9.90 33.78 -8.82
C LEU A 502 8.66 33.16 -8.14
N VAL A 503 8.86 32.07 -7.39
CA VAL A 503 7.78 31.39 -6.65
C VAL A 503 7.25 32.27 -5.52
N LEU A 504 8.13 32.93 -4.77
CA LEU A 504 7.75 33.83 -3.68
C LEU A 504 6.97 35.06 -4.19
N PHE A 505 7.41 35.65 -5.29
CA PHE A 505 6.77 36.79 -5.94
C PHE A 505 5.40 36.40 -6.48
N ASN A 506 5.29 35.25 -7.15
CA ASN A 506 3.99 34.73 -7.57
C ASN A 506 3.07 34.50 -6.36
N ASN A 507 3.56 33.89 -5.26
CA ASN A 507 2.79 33.75 -4.02
C ASN A 507 2.29 35.10 -3.46
N PHE A 508 3.13 36.14 -3.51
CA PHE A 508 2.73 37.49 -3.10
C PHE A 508 1.64 38.08 -4.00
N LEU A 509 1.74 37.88 -5.32
CA LEU A 509 0.68 38.31 -6.25
C LEU A 509 -0.64 37.56 -6.00
N GLN A 510 -0.59 36.26 -5.66
CA GLN A 510 -1.78 35.48 -5.31
C GLN A 510 -2.42 36.01 -4.03
N TYR A 511 -1.59 36.24 -3.02
CA TYR A 511 -2.03 36.80 -1.76
C TYR A 511 -2.73 38.15 -1.93
N ARG A 512 -2.13 39.07 -2.71
CA ARG A 512 -2.75 40.38 -2.98
C ARG A 512 -4.10 40.26 -3.68
N TRP A 513 -4.22 39.38 -4.68
CA TRP A 513 -5.48 39.18 -5.38
C TRP A 513 -6.56 38.57 -4.49
N LEU A 514 -6.19 37.63 -3.61
CA LEU A 514 -7.11 37.02 -2.65
C LEU A 514 -7.65 38.02 -1.61
N LEU A 515 -6.88 39.06 -1.27
CA LEU A 515 -7.34 40.14 -0.39
C LEU A 515 -8.29 41.12 -1.09
N ILE A 516 -8.14 41.31 -2.42
CA ILE A 516 -8.93 42.27 -3.20
C ILE A 516 -10.24 41.64 -3.67
N ASN A 517 -10.23 40.36 -4.04
CA ASN A 517 -11.36 39.68 -4.65
C ASN A 517 -12.03 38.69 -3.70
N ASN A 518 -13.35 38.76 -3.59
CA ASN A 518 -14.12 37.89 -2.70
C ASN A 518 -14.02 36.41 -3.14
N PRO A 519 -13.63 35.49 -2.23
CA PRO A 519 -13.35 34.09 -2.56
C PRO A 519 -14.59 33.28 -2.98
N GLU A 520 -15.80 33.81 -2.79
CA GLU A 520 -17.05 33.10 -3.09
C GLU A 520 -17.45 33.13 -4.57
N LYS A 521 -16.97 34.10 -5.35
CA LYS A 521 -17.36 34.26 -6.77
C LYS A 521 -16.32 33.76 -7.77
N ASP A 522 -15.03 33.94 -7.51
CA ASP A 522 -13.96 33.57 -8.46
C ASP A 522 -13.03 32.51 -7.88
N ARG A 523 -13.20 31.25 -8.32
CA ARG A 523 -12.40 30.10 -7.83
C ARG A 523 -11.00 30.00 -8.42
N GLN A 524 -10.62 30.84 -9.38
CA GLN A 524 -9.30 30.77 -10.02
C GLN A 524 -8.57 32.09 -9.89
N TYR A 525 -7.59 32.13 -8.98
CA TYR A 525 -6.48 33.06 -9.11
C TYR A 525 -5.79 32.77 -10.46
N ALA A 526 -5.71 33.80 -11.31
CA ALA A 526 -5.04 33.81 -12.62
C ALA A 526 -5.72 33.04 -13.78
N GLY A 527 -6.06 33.78 -14.84
CA GLY A 527 -6.45 33.23 -16.14
C GLY A 527 -5.33 32.43 -16.81
N CYS A 528 -5.65 31.80 -17.95
CA CYS A 528 -4.71 30.95 -18.71
C CYS A 528 -3.38 31.68 -19.03
N LEU A 529 -3.44 32.98 -19.35
CA LEU A 529 -2.30 33.80 -19.74
C LEU A 529 -1.22 33.92 -18.64
N HIS A 530 -1.59 34.26 -17.41
CA HIS A 530 -0.63 34.38 -16.29
C HIS A 530 0.06 33.04 -15.99
N ARG A 531 -0.69 31.94 -16.05
CA ARG A 531 -0.11 30.60 -15.91
C ARG A 531 0.92 30.34 -17.00
N THR A 532 0.58 30.60 -18.27
CA THR A 532 1.52 30.43 -19.38
C THR A 532 2.80 31.26 -19.19
N ILE A 533 2.67 32.53 -18.80
CA ILE A 533 3.82 33.41 -18.52
C ILE A 533 4.69 32.87 -17.38
N LEU A 534 4.08 32.40 -16.29
CA LEU A 534 4.82 31.86 -15.16
C LEU A 534 5.61 30.61 -15.56
N TYR A 535 4.99 29.68 -16.32
CA TYR A 535 5.65 28.48 -16.81
C TYR A 535 6.74 28.79 -17.84
N THR A 536 6.56 29.80 -18.71
CA THR A 536 7.60 30.19 -19.67
C THR A 536 8.81 30.80 -18.98
N ILE A 537 8.60 31.70 -18.00
CA ILE A 537 9.71 32.28 -17.21
C ILE A 537 10.47 31.18 -16.45
N TYR A 538 9.75 30.30 -15.75
CA TYR A 538 10.35 29.16 -15.06
C TYR A 538 11.13 28.25 -16.03
N GLY A 539 10.56 27.97 -17.21
CA GLY A 539 11.20 27.17 -18.25
C GLY A 539 12.48 27.80 -18.76
N CYS A 540 12.47 29.10 -19.08
CA CYS A 540 13.65 29.85 -19.52
C CYS A 540 14.76 29.83 -18.47
N ILE A 541 14.45 30.09 -17.18
CA ILE A 541 15.48 30.06 -16.12
C ILE A 541 16.05 28.64 -15.98
N SER A 542 15.22 27.60 -16.04
CA SER A 542 15.67 26.20 -15.91
C SER A 542 16.55 25.77 -17.10
N ILE A 543 16.17 26.13 -18.33
CA ILE A 543 16.90 25.75 -19.55
C ILE A 543 18.18 26.57 -19.68
N PHE A 544 18.11 27.90 -19.64
CA PHE A 544 19.29 28.76 -19.86
C PHE A 544 20.18 28.83 -18.62
N GLY A 545 19.60 29.01 -17.44
CA GLY A 545 20.34 29.24 -16.20
C GLY A 545 20.95 27.99 -15.58
N ILE A 546 20.38 26.80 -15.82
CA ILE A 546 20.89 25.55 -15.23
C ILE A 546 21.42 24.61 -16.32
N LEU A 547 20.56 24.17 -17.25
CA LEU A 547 20.91 23.15 -18.24
C LEU A 547 22.01 23.62 -19.21
N ILE A 548 21.77 24.71 -19.94
CA ILE A 548 22.71 25.22 -20.96
C ILE A 548 23.95 25.78 -20.29
N TYR A 549 23.81 26.54 -19.21
CA TYR A 549 24.96 27.09 -18.48
C TYR A 549 25.94 25.98 -18.03
N CYS A 550 25.45 24.94 -17.36
CA CYS A 550 26.31 23.84 -16.89
C CYS A 550 27.02 23.16 -18.06
N THR A 551 26.28 22.80 -19.11
CA THR A 551 26.83 22.06 -20.25
C THR A 551 27.80 22.90 -21.06
N TYR A 552 27.51 24.19 -21.24
CA TYR A 552 28.44 25.13 -21.87
C TYR A 552 29.73 25.25 -21.06
N SER A 553 29.64 25.42 -19.73
CA SER A 553 30.82 25.52 -18.87
C SER A 553 31.66 24.24 -18.86
N VAL A 554 31.05 23.06 -18.88
CA VAL A 554 31.76 21.77 -18.98
C VAL A 554 32.58 21.69 -20.27
N LEU A 555 31.99 22.11 -21.40
CA LEU A 555 32.65 22.06 -22.71
C LEU A 555 33.74 23.12 -22.86
N VAL A 556 33.49 24.36 -22.43
CA VAL A 556 34.42 25.48 -22.61
C VAL A 556 35.61 25.40 -21.66
N HIS A 557 35.39 25.06 -20.39
CA HIS A 557 36.47 24.89 -19.43
C HIS A 557 37.19 23.54 -19.57
N ASN A 558 36.80 22.72 -20.54
CA ASN A 558 37.42 21.43 -20.83
C ASN A 558 37.54 20.55 -19.57
N ILE A 559 36.48 20.49 -18.76
CA ILE A 559 36.52 19.83 -17.44
C ILE A 559 36.77 18.33 -17.61
N ASN A 560 37.61 17.77 -16.73
CA ASN A 560 37.92 16.35 -16.67
C ASN A 560 36.68 15.48 -16.39
N VAL A 561 36.78 14.18 -16.67
CA VAL A 561 35.63 13.25 -16.70
C VAL A 561 34.88 13.22 -15.36
N THR A 562 35.59 13.07 -14.25
CA THR A 562 34.95 12.99 -12.91
C THR A 562 34.24 14.29 -12.54
N GLY A 563 34.85 15.44 -12.84
CA GLY A 563 34.24 16.75 -12.63
C GLY A 563 33.01 16.97 -13.50
N SER A 564 33.08 16.56 -14.77
CA SER A 564 31.98 16.66 -15.74
C SER A 564 30.75 15.82 -15.31
N ILE A 565 30.96 14.55 -14.94
CA ILE A 565 29.87 13.68 -14.44
C ILE A 565 29.23 14.30 -13.20
N SER A 566 30.05 14.76 -12.25
CA SER A 566 29.57 15.34 -10.99
C SER A 566 28.71 16.58 -11.22
N LEU A 567 29.15 17.50 -12.09
CA LEU A 567 28.41 18.71 -12.44
C LEU A 567 27.09 18.38 -13.17
N LEU A 568 27.11 17.45 -14.13
CA LEU A 568 25.92 17.07 -14.88
C LEU A 568 24.90 16.34 -14.00
N LEU A 569 25.33 15.49 -13.08
CA LEU A 569 24.45 14.88 -12.07
C LEU A 569 23.85 15.93 -11.14
N GLU A 570 24.65 16.89 -10.67
CA GLU A 570 24.18 18.00 -9.83
C GLU A 570 23.21 18.91 -10.58
N MET A 571 23.47 19.20 -11.85
CA MET A 571 22.56 19.94 -12.72
C MET A 571 21.20 19.23 -12.83
N THR A 572 21.17 17.92 -13.10
CA THR A 572 19.94 17.14 -13.14
C THR A 572 19.22 17.14 -11.78
N ARG A 573 19.96 16.98 -10.68
CA ARG A 573 19.40 17.05 -9.31
C ARG A 573 18.74 18.41 -9.05
N LEU A 574 19.41 19.52 -9.40
CA LEU A 574 18.88 20.86 -9.22
C LEU A 574 17.63 21.12 -10.08
N LEU A 575 17.60 20.64 -11.33
CA LEU A 575 16.43 20.73 -12.21
C LEU A 575 15.22 19.96 -11.63
N MET A 576 15.44 18.73 -11.14
CA MET A 576 14.36 17.94 -10.55
C MET A 576 13.83 18.59 -9.25
N LYS A 577 14.74 19.10 -8.42
CA LYS A 577 14.36 19.76 -7.17
C LYS A 577 13.64 21.08 -7.39
N SER A 578 14.13 21.92 -8.30
CA SER A 578 13.51 23.20 -8.63
C SER A 578 12.12 22.99 -9.24
N HIS A 579 11.95 21.97 -10.08
CA HIS A 579 10.64 21.60 -10.63
C HIS A 579 9.66 21.16 -9.56
N SER A 580 10.08 20.25 -8.67
CA SER A 580 9.23 19.78 -7.58
C SER A 580 8.81 20.92 -6.65
N PHE A 581 9.74 21.81 -6.30
CA PHE A 581 9.43 22.99 -5.48
C PHE A 581 8.45 23.93 -6.20
N PHE A 582 8.70 24.24 -7.47
CA PHE A 582 7.82 25.10 -8.27
C PHE A 582 6.41 24.51 -8.35
N VAL A 583 6.25 23.23 -8.70
CA VAL A 583 4.93 22.61 -8.85
C VAL A 583 4.15 22.57 -7.53
N GLU A 584 4.82 22.31 -6.41
CA GLU A 584 4.17 22.21 -5.09
C GLU A 584 3.88 23.58 -4.45
N LYS A 585 4.62 24.64 -4.82
CA LYS A 585 4.50 25.99 -4.22
C LYS A 585 4.09 27.11 -5.18
N LYS A 586 3.79 26.81 -6.45
CA LYS A 586 3.25 27.78 -7.41
C LYS A 586 1.84 28.25 -7.06
N ASP A 587 1.06 27.44 -6.34
CA ASP A 587 -0.30 27.80 -5.94
C ASP A 587 -0.30 28.01 -4.41
N LEU A 588 -0.76 29.19 -3.98
CA LEU A 588 -0.83 29.56 -2.57
C LEU A 588 -2.12 28.99 -1.96
N TYR A 589 -1.95 27.99 -1.09
CA TYR A 589 -3.06 27.42 -0.32
C TYR A 589 -3.21 28.16 1.02
N ILE A 590 -4.38 28.75 1.26
CA ILE A 590 -4.76 29.39 2.53
C ILE A 590 -6.09 28.79 2.99
N ASN A 591 -6.20 28.44 4.27
CA ASN A 591 -7.46 27.98 4.85
C ASN A 591 -8.48 29.12 4.86
N LYS A 592 -9.75 28.79 4.59
CA LYS A 592 -10.84 29.78 4.49
C LYS A 592 -10.94 30.66 5.75
N GLU A 593 -10.88 30.05 6.93
CA GLU A 593 -10.94 30.75 8.22
C GLU A 593 -9.79 31.75 8.43
N THR A 594 -8.56 31.35 8.06
CA THR A 594 -7.39 32.23 8.16
C THR A 594 -7.52 33.40 7.19
N LEU A 595 -8.00 33.15 5.97
CA LEU A 595 -8.23 34.19 4.98
C LEU A 595 -9.33 35.18 5.43
N GLU A 596 -10.45 34.68 5.95
CA GLU A 596 -11.54 35.51 6.49
C GLU A 596 -11.05 36.39 7.65
N SER A 597 -10.23 35.83 8.56
CA SER A 597 -9.62 36.61 9.65
C SER A 597 -8.69 37.72 9.17
N LEU A 598 -7.94 37.47 8.08
CA LEU A 598 -7.02 38.45 7.49
C LEU A 598 -7.77 39.55 6.75
N ILE A 599 -8.89 39.22 6.09
CA ILE A 599 -9.77 40.20 5.44
C ILE A 599 -10.44 41.07 6.51
N SER A 600 -10.97 40.47 7.58
CA SER A 600 -11.64 41.22 8.66
C SER A 600 -10.72 42.13 9.46
N GLN A 601 -9.42 41.80 9.52
CA GLN A 601 -8.42 42.59 10.26
C GLN A 601 -7.89 43.80 9.48
N GLU A 602 -8.26 43.95 8.20
CA GLU A 602 -7.76 45.01 7.28
C GLU A 602 -6.28 45.36 7.54
N PRO A 603 -5.33 44.49 7.17
CA PRO A 603 -3.96 44.62 7.60
C PRO A 603 -3.36 45.94 7.12
N LYS A 604 -3.11 46.87 8.06
CA LYS A 604 -2.45 48.17 7.83
C LYS A 604 -1.14 48.05 7.04
N ASN A 605 -0.47 46.89 7.09
CA ASN A 605 0.72 46.58 6.33
C ASN A 605 0.60 45.20 5.63
N ILE A 606 0.25 45.21 4.34
CA ILE A 606 0.08 44.00 3.50
C ILE A 606 1.35 43.15 3.51
N TYR A 607 2.52 43.78 3.44
CA TYR A 607 3.80 43.08 3.44
C TYR A 607 4.02 42.29 4.74
N ARG A 608 3.84 42.93 5.90
CA ARG A 608 4.03 42.27 7.20
C ARG A 608 3.07 41.09 7.38
N SER A 609 1.85 41.23 6.87
CA SER A 609 0.83 40.18 6.87
C SER A 609 1.17 39.02 5.92
N PHE A 610 1.75 39.30 4.74
CA PHE A 610 2.27 38.23 3.86
C PHE A 610 3.43 37.46 4.51
N TRP A 611 4.36 38.16 5.17
CA TRP A 611 5.53 37.53 5.78
C TRP A 611 5.19 36.67 7.02
N SER A 612 4.08 36.93 7.71
CA SER A 612 3.59 36.10 8.81
C SER A 612 2.90 34.81 8.34
N LEU A 613 2.52 34.72 7.05
CA LEU A 613 1.83 33.56 6.51
C LEU A 613 2.72 32.32 6.51
N SER A 614 2.23 31.22 7.07
CA SER A 614 2.97 29.96 7.18
C SER A 614 3.01 29.14 5.89
N SER A 615 2.01 29.32 5.01
CA SER A 615 1.86 28.57 3.75
C SER A 615 2.74 29.07 2.61
N ARG A 616 3.31 30.28 2.74
CA ARG A 616 4.23 30.86 1.75
C ARG A 616 5.47 29.98 1.54
N ALA A 617 6.13 30.21 0.41
CA ALA A 617 7.48 29.69 0.18
C ALA A 617 8.46 30.22 1.26
N GLN A 618 8.87 29.37 2.20
CA GLN A 618 9.82 29.74 3.25
C GLN A 618 11.25 29.43 2.82
N PHE A 619 12.15 30.43 2.92
CA PHE A 619 13.56 30.32 2.53
C PHE A 619 14.27 29.14 3.22
N TRP A 620 14.21 29.04 4.55
CA TRP A 620 14.91 27.99 5.31
C TRP A 620 14.45 26.58 4.97
N LYS A 621 13.15 26.40 4.67
CA LYS A 621 12.61 25.10 4.24
C LYS A 621 13.09 24.73 2.83
N PHE A 622 13.21 25.72 1.94
CA PHE A 622 13.75 25.52 0.60
C PHE A 622 15.24 25.15 0.64
N ILE A 623 16.06 25.86 1.43
CA ILE A 623 17.48 25.54 1.64
C ILE A 623 17.63 24.12 2.20
N TYR A 624 16.86 23.77 3.24
CA TYR A 624 16.89 22.42 3.80
C TYR A 624 16.58 21.36 2.75
N TYR A 625 15.53 21.58 1.95
CA TYR A 625 15.14 20.68 0.87
C TYR A 625 16.22 20.54 -0.21
N LEU A 626 16.92 21.62 -0.55
CA LEU A 626 17.98 21.60 -1.56
C LEU A 626 19.07 20.59 -1.22
N PHE A 627 19.37 20.38 0.05
CA PHE A 627 20.35 19.40 0.52
C PHE A 627 19.74 18.06 0.96
N ALA A 628 18.44 18.01 1.29
CA ALA A 628 17.78 16.77 1.73
C ALA A 628 17.89 15.65 0.67
N PRO A 629 18.07 14.37 1.06
CA PRO A 629 18.21 13.25 0.14
C PRO A 629 16.86 12.77 -0.42
N THR A 630 16.08 13.70 -0.96
CA THR A 630 14.79 13.48 -1.61
C THR A 630 14.60 14.48 -2.75
N LEU A 631 13.85 14.07 -3.78
CA LEU A 631 13.48 14.93 -4.91
C LEU A 631 12.03 15.43 -4.84
N LEU A 632 11.26 15.03 -3.82
CA LEU A 632 9.90 15.53 -3.62
C LEU A 632 9.87 16.59 -2.54
N TYR A 633 9.39 17.78 -2.89
CA TYR A 633 9.22 18.88 -1.96
C TYR A 633 7.98 18.70 -1.06
N ARG A 634 8.19 18.86 0.24
CA ARG A 634 7.15 18.98 1.28
C ARG A 634 7.56 20.06 2.29
N ASP A 635 6.57 20.69 2.91
CA ASP A 635 6.79 21.72 3.94
C ASP A 635 7.38 21.18 5.25
N SER A 636 7.20 19.89 5.50
CA SER A 636 7.74 19.20 6.67
C SER A 636 8.18 17.79 6.29
N TYR A 637 9.32 17.38 6.86
CA TYR A 637 9.87 16.04 6.71
C TYR A 637 10.03 15.42 8.11
N PRO A 638 9.96 14.09 8.24
CA PRO A 638 10.31 13.42 9.48
C PRO A 638 11.78 13.72 9.80
N ARG A 639 12.06 14.19 11.02
CA ARG A 639 13.41 14.51 11.45
C ARG A 639 13.85 13.65 12.64
N THR A 640 15.13 13.33 12.70
CA THR A 640 15.73 12.72 13.90
C THR A 640 15.92 13.80 14.98
N GLU A 641 15.82 13.43 16.26
CA GLU A 641 15.97 14.37 17.38
C GLU A 641 17.38 14.98 17.41
N LYS A 642 18.40 14.12 17.29
CA LYS A 642 19.82 14.49 17.30
C LYS A 642 20.57 13.86 16.13
N ILE A 643 21.71 14.47 15.80
CA ILE A 643 22.68 13.90 14.86
C ILE A 643 23.47 12.83 15.61
N ARG A 644 23.46 11.59 15.12
CA ARG A 644 24.27 10.51 15.68
C ARG A 644 25.65 10.53 15.01
N TRP A 645 26.57 11.32 15.56
CA TRP A 645 27.90 11.56 14.96
C TRP A 645 28.69 10.29 14.66
N ILE A 646 28.71 9.31 15.58
CA ILE A 646 29.41 8.02 15.35
C ILE A 646 28.87 7.33 14.10
N ARG A 647 27.55 7.34 13.93
CA ARG A 647 26.89 6.74 12.76
C ARG A 647 27.17 7.52 11.48
N ALA A 648 27.16 8.85 11.54
CA ALA A 648 27.52 9.70 10.41
C ALA A 648 28.98 9.45 9.98
N ILE A 649 29.91 9.36 10.94
CA ILE A 649 31.32 9.03 10.69
C ILE A 649 31.44 7.65 10.06
N ASN A 650 30.72 6.64 10.55
CA ASN A 650 30.74 5.29 9.97
C ASN A 650 30.29 5.29 8.50
N PHE A 651 29.19 5.97 8.17
CA PHE A 651 28.76 6.09 6.77
C PHE A 651 29.73 6.92 5.93
N GLY A 652 30.34 7.96 6.50
CA GLY A 652 31.39 8.75 5.83
C GLY A 652 32.65 7.93 5.52
N LEU A 653 33.12 7.11 6.46
CA LEU A 653 34.24 6.19 6.26
C LEU A 653 33.91 5.14 5.19
N GLN A 654 32.72 4.55 5.24
CA GLN A 654 32.26 3.61 4.21
C GLN A 654 32.19 4.26 2.83
N PHE A 655 31.74 5.51 2.74
CA PHE A 655 31.70 6.29 1.51
C PHE A 655 33.10 6.48 0.91
N ILE A 656 34.08 6.89 1.71
CA ILE A 656 35.48 7.06 1.26
C ILE A 656 36.07 5.72 0.83
N LEU A 657 35.89 4.67 1.65
CA LEU A 657 36.44 3.35 1.39
C LEU A 657 35.93 2.75 0.07
N THR A 658 34.61 2.83 -0.14
CA THR A 658 33.97 2.30 -1.34
C THR A 658 34.29 3.12 -2.58
N ALA A 659 34.52 4.44 -2.44
CA ALA A 659 35.01 5.28 -3.54
C ALA A 659 36.41 4.88 -4.01
N LEU A 660 37.35 4.70 -3.06
CA LEU A 660 38.72 4.26 -3.35
C LEU A 660 38.74 2.88 -3.99
N LEU A 661 37.96 1.94 -3.44
CA LEU A 661 37.83 0.59 -4.01
C LEU A 661 37.23 0.62 -5.43
N SER A 662 36.22 1.46 -5.67
CA SER A 662 35.61 1.63 -7.00
C SER A 662 36.63 2.14 -8.01
N PHE A 663 37.45 3.12 -7.62
CA PHE A 663 38.49 3.67 -8.47
C PHE A 663 39.56 2.62 -8.81
N TYR A 664 40.01 1.85 -7.82
CA TYR A 664 40.96 0.76 -8.03
C TYR A 664 40.42 -0.30 -9.00
N VAL A 665 39.17 -0.76 -8.80
CA VAL A 665 38.53 -1.77 -9.65
C VAL A 665 38.34 -1.26 -11.09
N LEU A 666 37.96 0.01 -11.27
CA LEU A 666 37.87 0.63 -12.60
C LEU A 666 39.22 0.66 -13.30
N TYR A 667 40.27 1.06 -12.59
CA TYR A 667 41.62 1.13 -13.17
C TYR A 667 42.13 -0.25 -13.59
N GLN A 668 42.12 -1.23 -12.67
CA GLN A 668 42.61 -2.59 -12.96
C GLN A 668 41.73 -3.33 -13.99
N GLY A 669 40.41 -3.21 -13.85
CA GLY A 669 39.46 -3.96 -14.66
C GLY A 669 39.34 -3.44 -16.09
N PHE A 670 39.33 -2.13 -16.27
CA PHE A 670 39.08 -1.49 -17.57
C PHE A 670 40.32 -0.80 -18.12
N VAL A 671 40.96 0.10 -17.35
CA VAL A 671 42.05 0.93 -17.88
C VAL A 671 43.26 0.09 -18.25
N VAL A 672 43.75 -0.79 -17.36
CA VAL A 672 44.93 -1.64 -17.64
C VAL A 672 44.67 -2.62 -18.79
N ASN A 673 43.51 -3.30 -18.77
CA ASN A 673 43.16 -4.30 -19.79
C ASN A 673 42.90 -3.69 -21.17
N LEU A 674 42.41 -2.44 -21.22
CA LEU A 674 42.04 -1.76 -22.47
C LEU A 674 43.04 -0.66 -22.87
N LYS A 675 44.12 -0.39 -22.13
CA LYS A 675 45.08 0.72 -22.40
C LYS A 675 45.62 0.73 -23.83
N LYS A 676 45.81 -0.45 -24.42
CA LYS A 676 46.40 -0.63 -25.77
C LYS A 676 45.41 -0.38 -26.92
N THR A 677 44.14 -0.14 -26.65
CA THR A 677 43.12 0.10 -27.69
C THR A 677 43.39 1.43 -28.41
N GLY A 678 43.40 1.42 -29.74
CA GLY A 678 43.74 2.56 -30.59
C GLY A 678 45.16 2.52 -31.17
N ILE A 679 46.10 1.81 -30.51
CA ILE A 679 47.44 1.51 -31.06
C ILE A 679 47.42 0.18 -31.82
N LYS A 680 46.66 -0.80 -31.30
CA LYS A 680 46.41 -2.10 -31.95
C LYS A 680 44.90 -2.35 -32.02
N PRO A 681 44.40 -3.09 -33.04
CA PRO A 681 43.00 -3.51 -33.08
C PRO A 681 42.69 -4.41 -31.89
N LEU A 682 41.54 -4.20 -31.26
CA LEU A 682 41.05 -4.98 -30.14
C LEU A 682 40.40 -6.27 -30.66
N VAL A 683 41.01 -7.42 -30.36
CA VAL A 683 40.44 -8.73 -30.66
C VAL A 683 39.51 -9.15 -29.51
N LEU A 684 38.23 -9.34 -29.82
CA LEU A 684 37.21 -9.75 -28.83
C LEU A 684 37.30 -11.24 -28.52
N ASN A 685 38.14 -11.60 -27.54
CA ASN A 685 38.22 -12.98 -27.03
C ASN A 685 37.24 -13.23 -25.87
N PHE A 686 36.76 -14.48 -25.73
CA PHE A 686 35.91 -14.91 -24.61
C PHE A 686 36.50 -14.56 -23.23
N LYS A 687 37.83 -14.65 -23.07
CA LYS A 687 38.53 -14.28 -21.84
C LYS A 687 38.33 -12.79 -21.49
N LEU A 688 38.47 -11.90 -22.47
CA LEU A 688 38.30 -10.46 -22.28
C LEU A 688 36.83 -10.13 -21.98
N PHE A 689 35.90 -10.78 -22.69
CA PHE A 689 34.47 -10.61 -22.47
C PHE A 689 34.05 -11.00 -21.04
N TYR A 690 34.53 -12.14 -20.55
CA TYR A 690 34.29 -12.57 -19.16
C TYR A 690 34.87 -11.58 -18.14
N GLN A 691 36.11 -11.11 -18.35
CA GLN A 691 36.74 -10.13 -17.46
C GLN A 691 35.93 -8.82 -17.40
N ILE A 692 35.52 -8.28 -18.55
CA ILE A 692 34.69 -7.06 -18.63
C ILE A 692 33.39 -7.23 -17.85
N ILE A 693 32.70 -8.37 -18.00
CA ILE A 693 31.46 -8.64 -17.27
C ILE A 693 31.71 -8.68 -15.77
N VAL A 694 32.70 -9.45 -15.30
CA VAL A 694 32.98 -9.58 -13.85
C VAL A 694 33.34 -8.25 -13.22
N TYR A 695 34.25 -7.48 -13.83
CA TYR A 695 34.61 -6.15 -13.32
C TYR A 695 33.45 -5.17 -13.37
N GLY A 696 32.61 -5.24 -14.42
CA GLY A 696 31.38 -4.47 -14.55
C GLY A 696 30.33 -4.80 -13.48
N MET A 697 30.19 -6.06 -13.09
CA MET A 697 29.30 -6.47 -11.99
C MET A 697 29.79 -5.91 -10.65
N ILE A 698 31.10 -5.99 -10.38
CA ILE A 698 31.68 -5.49 -9.14
C ILE A 698 31.49 -3.97 -9.04
N ILE A 699 31.83 -3.23 -10.10
CA ILE A 699 31.72 -1.78 -10.08
C ILE A 699 30.27 -1.29 -9.98
N TYR A 700 29.31 -2.06 -10.48
CA TYR A 700 27.87 -1.75 -10.34
C TYR A 700 27.43 -1.83 -8.88
N TRP A 701 27.80 -2.91 -8.19
CA TRP A 701 27.46 -3.10 -6.77
C TRP A 701 28.19 -2.09 -5.88
N LEU A 702 29.45 -1.81 -6.18
CA LEU A 702 30.21 -0.78 -5.47
C LEU A 702 29.58 0.59 -5.66
N PHE A 703 29.22 0.97 -6.90
CA PHE A 703 28.53 2.24 -7.18
C PHE A 703 27.19 2.34 -6.43
N PHE A 704 26.41 1.26 -6.42
CA PHE A 704 25.15 1.20 -5.67
C PHE A 704 25.38 1.46 -4.18
N TYR A 705 26.30 0.72 -3.56
CA TYR A 705 26.58 0.84 -2.14
C TYR A 705 27.16 2.23 -1.80
N PHE A 706 28.13 2.69 -2.58
CA PHE A 706 28.77 4.00 -2.46
C PHE A 706 27.74 5.15 -2.46
N PHE A 707 26.90 5.21 -3.49
CA PHE A 707 26.00 6.35 -3.67
C PHE A 707 24.69 6.19 -2.89
N PHE A 708 23.96 5.09 -3.10
CA PHE A 708 22.62 4.95 -2.53
C PHE A 708 22.62 4.56 -1.06
N HIS A 709 23.59 3.76 -0.61
CA HIS A 709 23.66 3.38 0.81
C HIS A 709 24.52 4.36 1.62
N ALA A 710 25.81 4.51 1.31
CA ALA A 710 26.73 5.28 2.14
C ALA A 710 26.46 6.79 2.06
N TYR A 711 26.50 7.38 0.86
CA TYR A 711 26.35 8.83 0.68
C TYR A 711 24.97 9.37 1.10
N LEU A 712 23.86 8.72 0.69
CA LEU A 712 22.52 9.17 1.08
C LEU A 712 22.22 8.98 2.58
N ASN A 713 22.75 7.93 3.23
CA ASN A 713 22.60 7.81 4.69
C ASN A 713 23.49 8.79 5.45
N PHE A 714 24.69 9.07 4.95
CA PHE A 714 25.57 10.11 5.50
C PHE A 714 24.89 11.49 5.48
N THR A 715 24.42 11.92 4.30
CA THR A 715 23.72 13.20 4.15
C THR A 715 22.41 13.26 4.95
N ALA A 716 21.67 12.15 5.03
CA ALA A 716 20.47 12.08 5.87
C ALA A 716 20.77 12.23 7.35
N GLU A 717 21.82 11.60 7.87
CA GLU A 717 22.18 11.72 9.29
C GLU A 717 22.62 13.16 9.61
N LEU A 718 23.42 13.79 8.75
CA LEU A 718 23.83 15.19 8.90
C LEU A 718 22.65 16.16 8.90
N LEU A 719 21.68 15.96 8.01
CA LEU A 719 20.50 16.83 7.89
C LEU A 719 19.38 16.46 8.87
N ARG A 720 19.57 15.44 9.71
CA ARG A 720 18.52 14.86 10.56
C ARG A 720 17.29 14.46 9.76
N PHE A 721 17.48 13.89 8.57
CA PHE A 721 16.41 13.38 7.72
C PHE A 721 16.05 11.95 8.12
N GLY A 722 14.77 11.74 8.45
CA GLY A 722 14.28 10.49 9.05
C GLY A 722 13.76 9.46 8.05
N ASP A 723 13.52 9.81 6.79
CA ASP A 723 12.99 8.86 5.78
C ASP A 723 14.11 8.33 4.87
N ARG A 724 14.66 7.15 5.19
CA ARG A 724 15.87 6.62 4.51
C ARG A 724 15.56 5.56 3.45
N HIS A 725 14.38 5.60 2.86
CA HIS A 725 13.93 4.61 1.89
C HIS A 725 14.28 5.00 0.45
N TYR A 726 15.55 4.81 0.12
CA TYR A 726 16.10 5.16 -1.19
C TYR A 726 15.93 4.06 -2.24
N TYR A 727 15.82 2.80 -1.80
CA TYR A 727 15.73 1.60 -2.63
C TYR A 727 15.08 0.45 -1.84
N GLU A 728 14.67 -0.59 -2.55
CA GLU A 728 14.09 -1.83 -2.02
C GLU A 728 14.91 -3.06 -2.50
N ASP A 729 14.37 -4.27 -2.35
CA ASP A 729 14.97 -5.55 -2.75
C ASP A 729 14.97 -5.77 -4.28
N PHE A 730 15.58 -4.85 -5.03
CA PHE A 730 15.62 -4.92 -6.50
C PHE A 730 16.33 -6.17 -7.04
N TRP A 731 17.26 -6.76 -6.28
CA TRP A 731 17.95 -8.00 -6.67
C TRP A 731 17.01 -9.20 -6.71
N ASN A 732 15.86 -9.15 -6.03
CA ASN A 732 14.81 -10.17 -6.06
C ASN A 732 13.73 -9.88 -7.12
N SER A 733 13.93 -8.87 -7.98
CA SER A 733 12.93 -8.47 -8.97
C SER A 733 12.67 -9.57 -10.00
N LYS A 734 11.38 -9.82 -10.29
CA LYS A 734 10.97 -10.84 -11.26
C LYS A 734 10.69 -10.27 -12.66
N SER A 735 10.65 -8.95 -12.79
CA SER A 735 10.36 -8.23 -14.03
C SER A 735 11.11 -6.90 -14.12
N ALA A 736 11.34 -6.42 -15.35
CA ALA A 736 12.04 -5.15 -15.59
C ALA A 736 11.33 -3.95 -14.93
N GLN A 737 9.99 -3.96 -14.95
CA GLN A 737 9.19 -2.93 -14.31
C GLN A 737 9.36 -2.91 -12.78
N GLU A 738 9.48 -4.08 -12.16
CA GLU A 738 9.74 -4.19 -10.73
C GLU A 738 11.15 -3.71 -10.38
N TYR A 739 12.16 -4.11 -11.17
CA TYR A 739 13.55 -3.66 -11.02
C TYR A 739 13.66 -2.12 -11.02
N PHE A 740 13.14 -1.45 -12.06
CA PHE A 740 13.21 0.01 -12.16
C PHE A 740 12.43 0.74 -11.05
N ARG A 741 11.43 0.09 -10.45
CA ARG A 741 10.69 0.65 -9.30
C ARG A 741 11.45 0.52 -7.98
N LYS A 742 12.25 -0.53 -7.82
CA LYS A 742 12.95 -0.85 -6.58
C LYS A 742 14.38 -0.32 -6.52
N TRP A 743 15.07 -0.18 -7.66
CA TRP A 743 16.48 0.21 -7.74
C TRP A 743 16.77 1.62 -7.20
N ASN A 744 16.06 2.63 -7.73
CA ASN A 744 16.22 4.03 -7.32
C ASN A 744 14.84 4.65 -7.08
N HIS A 745 14.36 4.49 -5.86
CA HIS A 745 13.04 4.97 -5.46
C HIS A 745 12.98 6.49 -5.45
N VAL A 746 14.07 7.20 -5.16
CA VAL A 746 14.11 8.67 -5.10
C VAL A 746 13.76 9.29 -6.47
N VAL A 747 14.38 8.82 -7.55
CA VAL A 747 14.09 9.30 -8.91
C VAL A 747 12.77 8.73 -9.43
N GLN A 748 12.49 7.45 -9.17
CA GLN A 748 11.25 6.82 -9.60
C GLN A 748 10.01 7.54 -9.05
N GLN A 749 10.06 7.96 -7.79
CA GLN A 749 8.97 8.72 -7.17
C GLN A 749 8.76 10.08 -7.82
N TRP A 750 9.84 10.78 -8.16
CA TRP A 750 9.77 12.06 -8.87
C TRP A 750 9.15 11.90 -10.26
N LEU A 751 9.61 10.91 -11.03
CA LEU A 751 9.05 10.59 -12.36
C LEU A 751 7.56 10.20 -12.24
N TYR A 752 7.20 9.45 -11.21
CA TYR A 752 5.82 9.06 -10.98
C TYR A 752 4.91 10.27 -10.66
N VAL A 753 5.33 11.15 -9.75
CA VAL A 753 4.50 12.27 -9.32
C VAL A 753 4.39 13.36 -10.38
N TYR A 754 5.50 13.75 -11.00
CA TYR A 754 5.55 14.94 -11.86
C TYR A 754 5.43 14.66 -13.36
N ILE A 755 5.67 13.42 -13.81
CA ILE A 755 5.53 13.05 -15.22
C ILE A 755 4.37 12.06 -15.42
N PHE A 756 4.38 10.94 -14.69
CA PHE A 756 3.39 9.88 -14.89
C PHE A 756 1.96 10.34 -14.56
N ILE A 757 1.72 10.86 -13.35
CA ILE A 757 0.36 11.26 -12.93
C ILE A 757 -0.24 12.34 -13.84
N PRO A 758 0.45 13.44 -14.20
CA PRO A 758 -0.13 14.47 -15.05
C PRO A 758 -0.46 13.98 -16.47
N ILE A 759 0.42 13.16 -17.07
CA ILE A 759 0.20 12.61 -18.41
C ILE A 759 -0.95 11.60 -18.40
N ASP A 760 -1.01 10.70 -17.40
CA ASP A 760 -2.10 9.73 -17.26
C ASP A 760 -3.45 10.42 -16.99
N ASN A 761 -3.46 11.49 -16.20
CA ASN A 761 -4.65 12.29 -15.95
C ASN A 761 -5.14 13.06 -17.19
N ARG A 762 -4.24 13.42 -18.11
CA ARG A 762 -4.59 14.18 -19.33
C ARG A 762 -5.00 13.29 -20.49
N PHE A 763 -4.27 12.20 -20.72
CA PHE A 763 -4.44 11.35 -21.91
C PHE A 763 -5.11 10.01 -21.62
N HIS A 764 -5.19 9.60 -20.34
CA HIS A 764 -5.75 8.31 -19.90
C HIS A 764 -5.20 7.08 -20.63
N ASN A 765 -3.99 7.19 -21.20
CA ASN A 765 -3.32 6.13 -21.95
C ASN A 765 -2.04 5.71 -21.23
N ARG A 766 -2.08 4.52 -20.61
CA ARG A 766 -0.97 3.98 -19.83
C ARG A 766 0.26 3.63 -20.68
N VAL A 767 0.08 3.23 -21.92
CA VAL A 767 1.21 2.89 -22.81
C VAL A 767 1.97 4.15 -23.17
N LEU A 768 1.25 5.19 -23.58
CA LEU A 768 1.82 6.51 -23.86
C LEU A 768 2.51 7.10 -22.62
N THR A 769 1.87 6.99 -21.45
CA THR A 769 2.43 7.50 -20.19
C THR A 769 3.73 6.79 -19.80
N ASN A 770 3.76 5.45 -19.88
CA ASN A 770 4.98 4.69 -19.61
C ASN A 770 6.09 5.06 -20.61
N LEU A 771 5.77 5.13 -21.91
CA LEU A 771 6.74 5.50 -22.94
C LEU A 771 7.29 6.91 -22.73
N ALA A 772 6.46 7.88 -22.33
CA ALA A 772 6.92 9.22 -22.00
C ALA A 772 7.92 9.22 -20.83
N VAL A 773 7.62 8.51 -19.73
CA VAL A 773 8.52 8.40 -18.57
C VAL A 773 9.86 7.76 -18.94
N PHE A 774 9.83 6.66 -19.68
CA PHE A 774 11.06 5.97 -20.10
C PHE A 774 11.88 6.80 -21.08
N THR A 775 11.26 7.44 -22.07
CA THR A 775 11.94 8.32 -23.02
C THR A 775 12.58 9.51 -22.30
N THR A 776 11.87 10.16 -21.38
CA THR A 776 12.46 11.26 -20.59
C THR A 776 13.67 10.77 -19.79
N SER A 777 13.56 9.62 -19.12
CA SER A 777 14.69 9.04 -18.38
C SER A 777 15.87 8.73 -19.30
N ALA A 778 15.63 8.07 -20.43
CA ALA A 778 16.67 7.67 -21.37
C ALA A 778 17.40 8.87 -21.98
N LEU A 779 16.67 9.92 -22.37
CA LEU A 779 17.25 11.17 -22.89
C LEU A 779 18.17 11.85 -21.87
N VAL A 780 17.80 11.87 -20.59
CA VAL A 780 18.63 12.47 -19.54
C VAL A 780 19.90 11.64 -19.28
N HIS A 781 19.82 10.30 -19.27
CA HIS A 781 21.01 9.45 -19.12
C HIS A 781 21.97 9.62 -20.30
N GLU A 782 21.43 9.65 -21.52
CA GLU A 782 22.21 9.88 -22.74
C GLU A 782 22.83 11.27 -22.76
N TYR A 783 22.11 12.29 -22.27
CA TYR A 783 22.65 13.64 -22.10
C TYR A 783 23.87 13.66 -21.16
N ILE A 784 23.75 13.07 -19.98
CA ILE A 784 24.84 13.06 -18.99
C ILE A 784 26.07 12.35 -19.55
N ILE A 785 25.89 11.16 -20.14
CA ILE A 785 27.00 10.37 -20.68
C ILE A 785 27.59 11.06 -21.91
N GLY A 786 26.76 11.55 -22.84
CA GLY A 786 27.21 12.17 -24.07
C GLY A 786 28.03 13.44 -23.84
N PHE A 787 27.64 14.30 -22.90
CA PHE A 787 28.40 15.51 -22.56
C PHE A 787 29.60 15.23 -21.66
N THR A 788 29.55 14.19 -20.83
CA THR A 788 30.71 13.75 -20.05
C THR A 788 31.87 13.33 -20.95
N PHE A 789 31.59 12.45 -21.93
CA PHE A 789 32.63 11.89 -22.80
C PHE A 789 32.77 12.63 -24.12
N ARG A 790 31.91 13.61 -24.38
CA ARG A 790 31.93 14.53 -25.54
C ARG A 790 31.79 13.81 -26.88
N PHE A 791 30.99 12.75 -26.89
CA PHE A 791 30.56 12.05 -28.09
C PHE A 791 29.12 11.60 -27.91
N PHE A 792 28.41 11.41 -29.02
CA PHE A 792 27.03 10.95 -28.97
C PHE A 792 26.96 9.54 -29.53
N PHE A 793 26.55 8.59 -28.69
CA PHE A 793 26.31 7.23 -29.12
C PHE A 793 25.13 6.64 -28.34
N PRO A 794 23.94 6.54 -28.97
CA PRO A 794 22.67 6.32 -28.26
C PRO A 794 22.48 4.88 -27.74
N ILE A 795 23.52 4.24 -27.20
CA ILE A 795 23.43 2.92 -26.61
C ILE A 795 22.48 2.93 -25.42
N ASN A 796 22.53 3.94 -24.55
CA ASN A 796 21.65 3.94 -23.38
C ASN A 796 20.20 4.02 -23.81
N LEU A 797 19.90 4.87 -24.79
CA LEU A 797 18.57 4.95 -25.39
C LEU A 797 18.10 3.57 -25.88
N LEU A 798 18.95 2.87 -26.64
CA LEU A 798 18.67 1.52 -27.14
C LEU A 798 18.49 0.51 -25.99
N ILE A 799 19.33 0.53 -24.96
CA ILE A 799 19.22 -0.35 -23.79
C ILE A 799 17.91 -0.11 -23.05
N PHE A 800 17.51 1.15 -22.83
CA PHE A 800 16.24 1.49 -22.19
C PHE A 800 15.05 1.00 -23.04
N PHE A 801 15.08 1.15 -24.37
CA PHE A 801 14.03 0.61 -25.24
C PHE A 801 14.01 -0.92 -25.27
N CYS A 802 15.17 -1.59 -25.31
CA CYS A 802 15.27 -3.04 -25.20
C CYS A 802 14.67 -3.55 -23.88
N SER A 803 14.90 -2.84 -22.76
CA SER A 803 14.30 -3.18 -21.47
C SER A 803 12.78 -3.03 -21.44
N GLN A 804 12.22 -2.14 -22.27
CA GLN A 804 10.79 -1.98 -22.43
C GLN A 804 10.18 -3.08 -23.32
N ILE A 805 10.92 -3.52 -24.35
CA ILE A 805 10.53 -4.65 -25.20
C ILE A 805 10.50 -5.93 -24.38
N THR A 806 11.54 -6.21 -23.57
CA THR A 806 11.57 -7.39 -22.70
C THR A 806 10.41 -7.39 -21.71
N TYR A 807 10.04 -6.24 -21.14
CA TYR A 807 8.83 -6.12 -20.31
C TYR A 807 7.55 -6.53 -21.06
N TYR A 808 7.38 -6.10 -22.32
CA TYR A 808 6.21 -6.51 -23.10
C TYR A 808 6.24 -7.99 -23.44
N LEU A 809 7.41 -8.54 -23.80
CA LEU A 809 7.57 -9.98 -24.06
C LEU A 809 7.29 -10.83 -22.82
N GLU A 810 7.70 -10.38 -21.62
CA GLU A 810 7.34 -10.99 -20.33
C GLU A 810 5.84 -10.92 -20.08
N LYS A 811 5.21 -9.76 -20.33
CA LYS A 811 3.76 -9.56 -20.15
C LYS A 811 2.93 -10.47 -21.06
N PHE A 812 3.38 -10.72 -22.28
CA PHE A 812 2.75 -11.65 -23.21
C PHE A 812 3.11 -13.13 -22.95
N GLY A 813 3.94 -13.40 -21.93
CA GLY A 813 4.31 -14.76 -21.54
C GLY A 813 5.27 -15.47 -22.49
N LEU A 814 5.84 -14.77 -23.47
CA LEU A 814 6.79 -15.30 -24.44
C LEU A 814 8.15 -15.60 -23.81
N ILE A 815 8.50 -14.86 -22.75
CA ILE A 815 9.73 -15.04 -21.98
C ILE A 815 9.34 -15.18 -20.50
N LYS A 816 9.74 -16.28 -19.87
CA LYS A 816 9.62 -16.49 -18.42
C LYS A 816 11.03 -16.56 -17.82
N GLY A 817 11.32 -15.71 -16.84
CA GLY A 817 12.52 -15.87 -16.03
C GLY A 817 13.84 -15.43 -16.66
N MET A 818 13.85 -14.72 -17.80
CA MET A 818 14.95 -13.78 -18.05
C MET A 818 14.79 -12.63 -17.08
N THR A 819 15.20 -12.85 -15.84
CA THR A 819 15.19 -11.82 -14.80
C THR A 819 15.86 -10.57 -15.36
N SER A 820 15.14 -9.47 -15.37
CA SER A 820 15.64 -8.18 -15.85
C SER A 820 16.93 -7.73 -15.16
N PHE A 821 17.17 -8.20 -13.93
CA PHE A 821 18.35 -7.86 -13.13
C PHE A 821 19.68 -8.32 -13.79
N PRO A 822 19.91 -9.61 -14.09
CA PRO A 822 21.06 -10.06 -14.88
C PRO A 822 21.22 -9.35 -16.23
N LEU A 823 20.12 -9.08 -16.94
CA LEU A 823 20.17 -8.36 -18.21
C LEU A 823 20.66 -6.92 -18.01
N SER A 824 20.08 -6.18 -17.08
CA SER A 824 20.51 -4.81 -16.75
C SER A 824 21.97 -4.74 -16.29
N LEU A 825 22.40 -5.73 -15.49
CA LEU A 825 23.76 -5.83 -14.98
C LEU A 825 24.78 -6.09 -16.10
N THR A 826 24.46 -7.00 -17.02
CA THR A 826 25.31 -7.30 -18.18
C THR A 826 25.39 -6.09 -19.11
N MET A 827 24.26 -5.41 -19.34
CA MET A 827 24.21 -4.22 -20.20
C MET A 827 25.04 -3.05 -19.63
N TRP A 828 25.02 -2.84 -18.31
CA TRP A 828 25.83 -1.79 -17.69
C TRP A 828 27.33 -2.08 -17.79
N SER A 829 27.72 -3.36 -17.66
CA SER A 829 29.11 -3.81 -17.81
C SER A 829 29.65 -3.53 -19.23
N ILE A 830 28.83 -3.81 -20.25
CA ILE A 830 29.16 -3.55 -21.66
C ILE A 830 29.26 -2.04 -21.92
N LEU A 831 28.35 -1.24 -21.35
CA LEU A 831 28.37 0.22 -21.51
C LEU A 831 29.68 0.83 -21.02
N VAL A 832 30.12 0.46 -19.80
CA VAL A 832 31.38 0.95 -19.23
C VAL A 832 32.55 0.58 -20.14
N ALA A 833 32.60 -0.65 -20.65
CA ALA A 833 33.66 -1.08 -21.56
C ALA A 833 33.68 -0.26 -22.86
N ILE A 834 32.54 -0.06 -23.53
CA ILE A 834 32.47 0.69 -24.79
C ILE A 834 32.95 2.13 -24.57
N VAL A 835 32.51 2.76 -23.49
CA VAL A 835 32.92 4.11 -23.12
C VAL A 835 34.43 4.18 -22.86
N THR A 836 35.02 3.21 -22.16
CA THR A 836 36.47 3.17 -21.94
C THR A 836 37.25 2.96 -23.24
N VAL A 837 36.79 2.07 -24.13
CA VAL A 837 37.44 1.87 -25.44
C VAL A 837 37.40 3.14 -26.28
N GLU A 838 36.24 3.79 -26.36
CA GLU A 838 36.08 5.04 -27.11
C GLU A 838 36.96 6.16 -26.54
N TRP A 839 37.05 6.27 -25.21
CA TRP A 839 37.95 7.20 -24.55
C TRP A 839 39.40 6.96 -24.95
N ASN A 840 39.88 5.72 -24.83
CA ASN A 840 41.26 5.35 -25.18
C ASN A 840 41.57 5.58 -26.67
N VAL A 841 40.63 5.31 -27.57
CA VAL A 841 40.81 5.58 -29.02
C VAL A 841 40.97 7.09 -29.26
N ARG A 842 40.21 7.93 -28.56
CA ARG A 842 40.30 9.39 -28.71
C ARG A 842 41.58 9.97 -28.13
N THR A 843 42.07 9.45 -27.02
CA THR A 843 43.34 9.89 -26.41
C THR A 843 44.53 9.44 -27.25
N ASN A 844 44.51 8.20 -27.74
CA ASN A 844 45.63 7.62 -28.49
C ASN A 844 45.66 8.10 -29.97
N CYS A 845 44.52 8.50 -30.52
CA CYS A 845 44.39 8.99 -31.91
C CYS A 845 43.60 10.32 -31.95
N PRO A 846 44.22 11.45 -31.58
CA PRO A 846 43.59 12.77 -31.66
C PRO A 846 43.32 13.17 -33.12
N LEU A 847 42.17 13.80 -33.37
CA LEU A 847 41.87 14.35 -34.70
C LEU A 847 42.57 15.70 -34.90
N PRO A 848 42.97 16.06 -36.13
CA PRO A 848 43.41 17.41 -36.46
C PRO A 848 42.26 18.42 -36.30
N GLU A 849 42.59 19.64 -35.85
CA GLU A 849 41.65 20.73 -35.53
C GLU A 849 40.68 21.10 -36.68
N LYS A 850 41.07 20.86 -37.93
CA LYS A 850 40.27 21.14 -39.14
C LYS A 850 39.29 20.03 -39.54
N SER A 851 38.99 19.07 -38.67
CA SER A 851 38.07 17.97 -39.00
C SER A 851 36.60 18.35 -38.76
N SER A 852 35.69 17.86 -39.61
CA SER A 852 34.25 18.16 -39.54
C SER A 852 33.66 17.86 -38.15
N LEU A 853 32.76 18.72 -37.66
CA LEU A 853 32.03 18.55 -36.39
C LEU A 853 31.42 17.14 -36.24
N LEU A 854 30.93 16.57 -37.33
CA LEU A 854 30.35 15.22 -37.38
C LEU A 854 31.34 14.12 -36.91
N LYS A 855 32.63 14.25 -37.24
CA LYS A 855 33.70 13.31 -36.84
C LYS A 855 34.09 13.42 -35.36
N HIS A 856 33.73 14.52 -34.71
CA HIS A 856 33.90 14.68 -33.26
C HIS A 856 32.75 14.03 -32.49
N ILE A 857 31.54 14.06 -33.05
CA ILE A 857 30.31 13.54 -32.44
C ILE A 857 30.20 12.01 -32.58
N LEU A 858 30.56 11.45 -33.75
CA LEU A 858 30.43 10.01 -34.02
C LEU A 858 31.46 9.14 -33.24
N PRO A 859 31.07 7.92 -32.83
CA PRO A 859 31.98 6.98 -32.17
C PRO A 859 33.06 6.45 -33.13
N ARG A 860 34.29 6.27 -32.65
CA ARG A 860 35.44 5.81 -33.44
C ARG A 860 35.84 4.36 -33.14
N PHE A 861 35.45 3.82 -32.00
CA PHE A 861 35.82 2.48 -31.56
C PHE A 861 35.45 1.39 -32.59
N ILE A 862 34.38 1.59 -33.38
CA ILE A 862 33.91 0.65 -34.41
C ILE A 862 35.02 0.28 -35.40
N ASN A 863 35.92 1.21 -35.72
CA ASN A 863 37.00 0.98 -36.68
C ASN A 863 38.18 0.19 -36.08
N TYR A 864 38.21 0.02 -34.75
CA TYR A 864 39.33 -0.57 -34.01
C TYR A 864 38.94 -1.86 -33.28
N VAL A 865 37.71 -2.35 -33.45
CA VAL A 865 37.24 -3.62 -32.91
C VAL A 865 37.18 -4.66 -34.02
N THR A 866 37.89 -5.76 -33.86
CA THR A 866 37.85 -6.93 -34.75
C THR A 866 37.25 -8.11 -33.99
N PHE A 867 36.24 -8.75 -34.57
CA PHE A 867 35.57 -9.91 -33.99
C PHE A 867 36.38 -11.20 -34.17
#